data_AF-A0A4S8Z1F7-F1
#
_entry.id   AF-A0A4S8Z1F7-F1
#
_cell.length_a   1.000
_cell.length_b   1.000
_cell.length_c   1.000
_cell.angle_alpha   90.00
_cell.angle_beta   90.00
_cell.angle_gamma   90.00
#
_symmetry.space_group_name_H-M   'P 1'
#
loop_
_entity.id
_entity.type
_entity.pdbx_description
1 polymer ?
#
loop_
_entity_poly.entity_id
_entity_poly.type
_entity_poly.pdbx_seq_one_letter_code
_entity_poly.pdbx_strand_id
1 'polypeptide(L)'
;MPLRASQPGNILAAFQTAFGKTAPKFLHDLLRFDPQSIHANRNILIDDPPQYDGKARSGPALVLDRGSCKHEYYSHLERCNLPHLDESAQQDTCWKVAASCKKCRLYLTLSIDYPESGCKQPCPNQDYPLHHLRHIETNPSGVGYHFGCSNFGCQALVHVVYEAPVLSKEDVLLLSDGQALSRRYEAVLDNTPDREGVRLANPLDVYTRLKRYVSDSLLESNARRSFPARNKRFMEAFGTECDSLLLRLGFEKAEDGDSEHQWKLPSPKPVHDSDPLRLTLERLVLELQYLMDDYCASNAKPNPSRPSYRDAKVDLARTLSAQGYDKVPGRNLASSEADHPCYASLGALGDFSDGLIEYCYERQTTCDPQEGPHYFDCLQDLATGRSSEQLILKSSKLASQNVLSKKDIDQAYKALGIDPDRQKTVGDEEIIGIYKSRWSSSGPTGRSDLKVALRTLGNARSSRPMLDAAADTVETYEQALAWLDANESQADDTIIALYGVKVDDSHNDPMTKDLARRAVDIIAKQRKSEMLHSWLATGEMTSSTMSLEDACKHFELEDLDKIDPDTLEAVFLVAPPGTTTDRATATIRKAMADQNAGKPSHSTETWPVGLISHGNTCYLNSLLQYYFTVKPLRELVLNFDKYKYDLAAQGAKHERVGNLHRPEYEIESFQSLTNDLRHLFERMIRDRGPAVRPEADLVCRAFLKPTSPEADTTGAQRDESADVNMTSAENVNTPGTVEESAMISQASSTTLQGDATLTPPATPKGEKEGELLAPPLPPRRPATPSQTSKTNLEKAEEAARQQQDVAEVMEELLTRLRASIKPLGQDSQGEQMDQLRDIFNMRIADTIVAEGEETSTKEDDFTNLMLLPPYEPTNIYSALDRVLDLHPEPNANKPVSVYKTFKSFPPILQISINRILLDRHGKPAKSEHSIKIEEYLYMDRYSEDEAILARRKQCWEWRRRLRGLQAEKDIIQKTKINIDGPSTLDGISDWLSTIPDVDEILKDVGVDPVNVPEGLASNLQQETIFQRARLTDIAKEVRELEDDIAKQFSGPEFEKLKYRLHAVFFHRGSTGHGHYWTYIYDIHHNIWRLYNDEIVEEFTKINEILNAEGWHQGTPTYAVYVRDDTKEQYVEPLRRDVEELVDEPMPDAAASFSAAPTQTSSVGFEGDWKQEPEGPQPVEINW
;
A
#
# COMPACT_ATOMS: atom_id res chain seq x y z
N MET A 1 19.28 15.52 -40.10
CA MET A 1 18.87 14.20 -40.63
C MET A 1 18.19 13.44 -39.50
N PRO A 2 17.05 12.77 -39.71
CA PRO A 2 16.59 11.75 -38.78
C PRO A 2 17.51 10.52 -38.95
N LEU A 3 18.15 10.08 -37.87
CA LEU A 3 18.99 8.87 -37.87
C LEU A 3 18.12 7.60 -37.77
N ARG A 4 17.20 7.41 -38.73
CA ARG A 4 16.59 6.10 -39.01
C ARG A 4 17.61 5.23 -39.77
N ALA A 5 18.71 4.88 -39.10
CA ALA A 5 19.83 4.13 -39.69
C ALA A 5 20.60 3.24 -38.69
N SER A 6 19.93 2.73 -37.66
CA SER A 6 20.32 1.51 -36.95
C SER A 6 19.07 0.61 -36.84
N GLN A 7 19.24 -0.69 -37.10
CA GLN A 7 18.10 -1.62 -37.10
C GLN A 7 17.57 -1.83 -35.66
N PRO A 8 16.26 -1.73 -35.39
CA PRO A 8 15.67 -1.99 -34.07
C PRO A 8 15.61 -3.50 -33.74
N GLY A 9 16.49 -4.32 -34.32
CA GLY A 9 16.37 -5.77 -34.36
C GLY A 9 17.06 -6.55 -33.24
N ASN A 10 17.88 -5.91 -32.38
CA ASN A 10 18.67 -6.63 -31.36
C ASN A 10 18.89 -5.90 -30.02
N ILE A 11 18.42 -4.65 -29.84
CA ILE A 11 18.69 -3.88 -28.60
C ILE A 11 17.87 -4.40 -27.41
N LEU A 12 16.68 -4.98 -27.65
CA LEU A 12 15.82 -5.56 -26.60
C LEU A 12 16.36 -6.87 -25.98
N ALA A 13 17.35 -7.52 -26.60
CA ALA A 13 17.86 -8.82 -26.17
C ALA A 13 19.00 -8.75 -25.13
N ALA A 14 19.47 -7.54 -24.79
CA ALA A 14 20.64 -7.35 -23.93
C ALA A 14 20.41 -6.28 -22.84
N PHE A 15 19.30 -6.40 -22.08
CA PHE A 15 19.20 -5.70 -20.80
C PHE A 15 20.18 -6.31 -19.79
N GLN A 16 21.42 -5.83 -19.82
CA GLN A 16 22.41 -6.11 -18.79
C GLN A 16 21.87 -5.66 -17.43
N THR A 17 22.16 -6.45 -16.39
CA THR A 17 21.94 -6.03 -15.00
C THR A 17 22.89 -4.87 -14.71
N ALA A 18 22.33 -3.70 -14.40
CA ALA A 18 23.07 -2.46 -14.35
C ALA A 18 22.39 -1.45 -13.42
N PHE A 19 23.22 -0.74 -12.65
CA PHE A 19 22.85 0.38 -11.81
C PHE A 19 22.05 1.45 -12.58
N GLY A 20 21.00 1.98 -11.95
CA GLY A 20 20.16 3.03 -12.53
C GLY A 20 20.05 4.28 -11.66
N LYS A 21 19.35 5.28 -12.17
CA LYS A 21 19.10 6.55 -11.47
C LYS A 21 17.70 7.05 -11.78
N THR A 22 17.02 7.57 -10.77
CA THR A 22 15.78 8.32 -11.00
C THR A 22 16.06 9.59 -11.81
N ALA A 23 15.13 10.02 -12.66
CA ALA A 23 15.30 11.20 -13.51
C ALA A 23 15.72 12.49 -12.77
N PRO A 24 15.23 12.81 -11.55
CA PRO A 24 15.75 13.92 -10.76
C PRO A 24 17.22 13.77 -10.36
N LYS A 25 17.65 12.56 -9.96
CA LYS A 25 19.04 12.25 -9.64
C LYS A 25 19.94 12.31 -10.89
N PHE A 26 19.45 11.78 -12.01
CA PHE A 26 20.13 11.84 -13.29
C PHE A 26 20.34 13.30 -13.75
N LEU A 27 19.30 14.14 -13.68
CA LEU A 27 19.38 15.57 -13.99
C LEU A 27 20.34 16.32 -13.06
N HIS A 28 20.36 15.98 -11.77
CA HIS A 28 21.29 16.55 -10.81
C HIS A 28 22.75 16.23 -11.14
N ASP A 29 23.04 15.00 -11.61
CA ASP A 29 24.36 14.60 -12.09
C ASP A 29 24.70 15.26 -13.45
N LEU A 30 23.75 15.32 -14.38
CA LEU A 30 23.87 15.93 -15.72
C LEU A 30 24.30 17.40 -15.68
N LEU A 31 23.75 18.17 -14.74
CA LEU A 31 24.08 19.58 -14.53
C LEU A 31 25.44 19.78 -13.83
N ARG A 32 26.00 18.73 -13.24
CA ARG A 32 27.28 18.71 -12.52
C ARG A 32 28.42 18.09 -13.33
N PHE A 33 28.12 17.22 -14.29
CA PHE A 33 29.10 16.51 -15.08
C PHE A 33 29.83 17.44 -16.05
N ASP A 34 31.16 17.49 -15.92
CA ASP A 34 32.06 18.19 -16.83
C ASP A 34 32.88 17.15 -17.63
N PRO A 35 32.55 16.91 -18.92
CA PRO A 35 33.25 15.94 -19.74
C PRO A 35 34.69 16.36 -20.09
N GLN A 36 35.09 17.60 -19.82
CA GLN A 36 36.46 18.08 -20.10
C GLN A 36 37.46 17.72 -18.98
N SER A 37 36.99 17.24 -17.82
CA SER A 37 37.81 16.87 -16.67
C SER A 37 37.81 15.37 -16.34
N ILE A 38 37.35 14.51 -17.25
CA ILE A 38 37.27 13.04 -17.03
C ILE A 38 38.65 12.41 -16.72
N HIS A 39 39.75 13.05 -17.11
CA HIS A 39 41.11 12.49 -17.03
C HIS A 39 41.65 12.12 -15.64
N ALA A 40 40.93 12.40 -14.55
CA ALA A 40 41.29 11.98 -13.19
C ALA A 40 40.14 11.37 -12.36
N ASN A 41 38.89 11.37 -12.85
CA ASN A 41 37.71 11.03 -12.05
C ASN A 41 36.75 10.07 -12.75
N ARG A 42 36.02 9.30 -11.92
CA ARG A 42 34.87 8.48 -12.34
C ARG A 42 33.81 9.33 -13.05
N ASN A 43 33.22 8.80 -14.10
CA ASN A 43 32.16 9.46 -14.85
C ASN A 43 30.86 9.43 -14.05
N ILE A 44 30.50 10.56 -13.41
CA ILE A 44 29.33 10.66 -12.55
C ILE A 44 28.00 10.32 -13.23
N LEU A 45 27.90 10.25 -14.57
CA LEU A 45 26.69 9.83 -15.25
C LEU A 45 26.51 8.31 -15.30
N ILE A 46 27.57 7.55 -15.55
CA ILE A 46 27.50 6.10 -15.84
C ILE A 46 28.20 5.21 -14.81
N ASP A 47 29.17 5.73 -14.05
CA ASP A 47 29.92 4.94 -13.06
C ASP A 47 29.14 4.82 -11.75
N ASP A 48 29.22 3.63 -11.15
CA ASP A 48 28.61 3.34 -9.85
C ASP A 48 29.14 4.28 -8.75
N PRO A 49 28.29 4.73 -7.82
CA PRO A 49 28.73 5.53 -6.69
C PRO A 49 29.68 4.72 -5.77
N PRO A 50 30.65 5.39 -5.12
CA PRO A 50 31.43 4.79 -4.03
C PRO A 50 30.52 4.17 -2.97
N GLN A 51 30.66 2.86 -2.74
CA GLN A 51 29.84 2.16 -1.74
C GLN A 51 30.23 2.63 -0.33
N TYR A 52 29.28 2.61 0.58
CA TYR A 52 29.48 3.01 1.98
C TYR A 52 29.44 1.78 2.89
N ASP A 53 30.47 1.62 3.71
CA ASP A 53 30.66 0.44 4.58
C ASP A 53 30.21 0.67 6.05
N GLY A 54 29.48 1.76 6.31
CA GLY A 54 29.10 2.20 7.65
C GLY A 54 30.17 3.05 8.37
N LYS A 55 31.39 3.21 7.82
CA LYS A 55 32.47 4.02 8.40
C LYS A 55 33.15 4.94 7.40
N ALA A 56 33.35 4.48 6.17
CA ALA A 56 34.02 5.17 5.08
C ALA A 56 33.33 4.90 3.73
N ARG A 57 33.76 5.63 2.70
CA ARG A 57 33.41 5.34 1.30
C ARG A 57 34.51 4.48 0.69
N SER A 58 34.14 3.44 -0.06
CA SER A 58 35.09 2.62 -0.81
C SER A 58 35.50 3.32 -2.11
N GLY A 59 36.80 3.59 -2.24
CA GLY A 59 37.36 4.30 -3.40
C GLY A 59 37.24 5.84 -3.32
N PRO A 60 37.79 6.55 -4.33
CA PRO A 60 37.75 8.01 -4.38
C PRO A 60 36.31 8.50 -4.50
N ALA A 61 35.97 9.55 -3.74
CA ALA A 61 34.68 10.19 -3.85
C ALA A 61 34.49 10.80 -5.25
N LEU A 62 33.24 10.80 -5.75
CA LEU A 62 32.82 11.50 -6.97
C LEU A 62 32.89 13.03 -6.75
N VAL A 63 34.10 13.55 -6.71
CA VAL A 63 34.41 14.97 -6.50
C VAL A 63 34.76 15.57 -7.86
N LEU A 64 34.04 16.61 -8.25
CA LEU A 64 34.42 17.42 -9.40
C LEU A 64 35.79 18.07 -9.12
N ASP A 65 36.76 17.85 -10.00
CA ASP A 65 38.12 18.37 -9.85
C ASP A 65 38.14 19.88 -9.58
N ARG A 66 39.17 20.34 -8.86
CA ARG A 66 39.46 21.76 -8.67
C ARG A 66 39.73 22.44 -10.02
N GLY A 67 38.68 23.00 -10.62
CA GLY A 67 38.71 23.62 -11.94
C GLY A 67 37.51 23.25 -12.84
N SER A 68 36.78 22.19 -12.50
CA SER A 68 35.56 21.76 -13.21
C SER A 68 34.50 22.86 -13.21
N CYS A 69 33.75 22.99 -14.31
CA CYS A 69 32.78 24.06 -14.44
C CYS A 69 31.55 23.86 -13.54
N LYS A 70 31.18 24.87 -12.75
CA LYS A 70 29.82 24.97 -12.19
C LYS A 70 28.89 25.46 -13.28
N HIS A 71 28.42 24.53 -14.10
CA HIS A 71 27.70 24.82 -15.33
C HIS A 71 26.47 25.70 -15.09
N GLU A 72 26.22 26.60 -16.05
CA GLU A 72 25.10 27.55 -16.07
C GLU A 72 24.50 27.45 -17.47
N TYR A 73 23.69 26.41 -17.66
CA TYR A 73 23.10 26.04 -18.94
C TYR A 73 21.89 26.92 -19.26
N TYR A 74 21.85 27.42 -20.49
CA TYR A 74 20.73 28.20 -21.01
C TYR A 74 20.16 27.54 -22.27
N SER A 75 18.83 27.51 -22.37
CA SER A 75 18.09 26.87 -23.47
C SER A 75 18.13 27.66 -24.76
N HIS A 76 18.36 26.97 -25.88
CA HIS A 76 18.25 27.49 -27.24
C HIS A 76 16.89 27.11 -27.79
N LEU A 77 15.84 27.86 -27.43
CA LEU A 77 14.44 27.49 -27.70
C LEU A 77 14.15 27.18 -29.18
N GLU A 78 14.80 27.88 -30.12
CA GLU A 78 14.71 27.63 -31.57
C GLU A 78 15.20 26.24 -32.01
N ARG A 79 15.91 25.52 -31.14
CA ARG A 79 16.46 24.17 -31.34
C ARG A 79 15.95 23.13 -30.34
N CYS A 80 15.03 23.52 -29.46
CA CYS A 80 14.35 22.62 -28.54
C CYS A 80 13.02 22.13 -29.15
N ASN A 81 12.66 20.89 -28.88
CA ASN A 81 11.29 20.40 -28.99
C ASN A 81 10.83 20.07 -27.57
N LEU A 82 10.19 21.02 -26.88
CA LEU A 82 9.82 20.86 -25.47
C LEU A 82 8.38 20.34 -25.36
N PRO A 83 8.09 19.45 -24.39
CA PRO A 83 6.70 19.10 -24.07
C PRO A 83 5.89 20.33 -23.65
N HIS A 84 4.62 20.35 -24.06
CA HIS A 84 3.61 21.22 -23.46
C HIS A 84 3.42 20.87 -21.97
N LEU A 85 2.75 21.75 -21.22
CA LEU A 85 2.73 21.67 -19.75
C LEU A 85 2.10 20.37 -19.20
N ASP A 86 1.14 19.80 -19.95
CA ASP A 86 0.35 18.63 -19.58
C ASP A 86 0.45 17.51 -20.64
N GLU A 87 1.50 17.52 -21.46
CA GLU A 87 1.71 16.55 -22.55
C GLU A 87 2.32 15.24 -22.04
N SER A 88 1.51 14.20 -21.91
CA SER A 88 1.99 12.83 -21.68
C SER A 88 2.69 12.28 -22.93
N ALA A 89 3.76 11.51 -22.74
CA ALA A 89 4.46 10.89 -23.85
C ALA A 89 3.61 9.79 -24.52
N GLN A 90 3.67 9.73 -25.84
CA GLN A 90 2.97 8.76 -26.68
C GLN A 90 3.99 7.94 -27.49
N GLN A 91 3.51 7.06 -28.37
CA GLN A 91 4.33 6.46 -29.41
C GLN A 91 4.84 7.56 -30.36
N ASP A 92 6.07 7.43 -30.83
CA ASP A 92 6.78 8.39 -31.70
C ASP A 92 7.11 9.75 -31.06
N THR A 93 6.79 9.96 -29.77
CA THR A 93 7.18 11.18 -29.05
C THR A 93 8.71 11.30 -29.00
N CYS A 94 9.21 12.44 -29.48
CA CYS A 94 10.61 12.82 -29.45
C CYS A 94 10.72 14.24 -28.90
N TRP A 95 11.14 14.40 -27.65
CA TRP A 95 11.41 15.71 -27.06
C TRP A 95 12.91 15.95 -26.95
N LYS A 96 13.31 17.22 -27.03
CA LYS A 96 14.71 17.63 -27.15
C LYS A 96 14.96 18.97 -26.47
N VAL A 97 15.98 19.02 -25.63
CA VAL A 97 16.57 20.26 -25.11
C VAL A 97 17.94 20.47 -25.73
N ALA A 98 18.14 21.63 -26.35
CA ALA A 98 19.45 22.11 -26.77
C ALA A 98 19.86 23.26 -25.84
N ALA A 99 20.99 23.13 -25.16
CA ALA A 99 21.47 24.12 -24.20
C ALA A 99 23.00 24.33 -24.32
N SER A 100 23.51 25.42 -23.76
CA SER A 100 24.96 25.56 -23.55
C SER A 100 25.30 26.32 -22.29
N CYS A 101 26.44 25.96 -21.70
CA CYS A 101 26.96 26.61 -20.50
C CYS A 101 27.59 27.95 -20.84
N LYS A 102 27.08 29.04 -20.26
CA LYS A 102 27.61 30.41 -20.47
C LYS A 102 29.07 30.58 -20.02
N LYS A 103 29.54 29.78 -19.07
CA LYS A 103 30.90 29.86 -18.49
C LYS A 103 31.95 29.11 -19.31
N CYS A 104 31.77 27.81 -19.53
CA CYS A 104 32.73 26.98 -20.26
C CYS A 104 32.40 26.78 -21.75
N ARG A 105 31.29 27.34 -22.24
CA ARG A 105 30.80 27.26 -23.64
C ARG A 105 30.44 25.85 -24.11
N LEU A 106 30.52 24.85 -23.24
CA LEU A 106 30.12 23.47 -23.53
C LEU A 106 28.66 23.40 -23.98
N TYR A 107 28.41 22.74 -25.10
CA TYR A 107 27.08 22.51 -25.64
C TYR A 107 26.54 21.17 -25.11
N LEU A 108 25.27 21.15 -24.72
CA LEU A 108 24.55 19.99 -24.20
C LEU A 108 23.29 19.80 -25.04
N THR A 109 23.14 18.63 -25.64
CA THR A 109 21.87 18.18 -26.22
C THR A 109 21.37 17.01 -25.40
N LEU A 110 20.11 17.08 -24.95
CA LEU A 110 19.38 15.95 -24.38
C LEU A 110 18.15 15.70 -25.24
N SER A 111 17.92 14.46 -25.68
CA SER A 111 16.63 14.00 -26.18
C SER A 111 16.07 12.87 -25.34
N ILE A 112 14.75 12.72 -25.38
CA ILE A 112 14.03 11.55 -24.92
C ILE A 112 13.13 11.09 -26.06
N ASP A 113 13.27 9.83 -26.41
CA ASP A 113 12.70 9.22 -27.60
C ASP A 113 11.90 7.98 -27.19
N TYR A 114 10.63 7.92 -27.63
CA TYR A 114 9.72 6.82 -27.35
C TYR A 114 9.51 5.99 -28.62
N PRO A 115 9.92 4.70 -28.66
CA PRO A 115 9.94 3.94 -29.90
C PRO A 115 8.53 3.60 -30.41
N GLU A 116 8.37 3.64 -31.74
CA GLU A 116 7.13 3.36 -32.49
C GLU A 116 6.52 1.99 -32.14
N SER A 117 7.34 1.07 -31.62
CA SER A 117 6.99 -0.31 -31.34
C SER A 117 6.39 -0.59 -29.96
N GLY A 118 6.39 0.35 -28.99
CA GLY A 118 6.14 -0.10 -27.61
C GLY A 118 5.99 0.85 -26.43
N CYS A 119 5.84 2.17 -26.60
CA CYS A 119 5.36 2.98 -25.46
C CYS A 119 3.89 2.63 -25.15
N LYS A 120 3.63 2.08 -23.95
CA LYS A 120 2.30 1.68 -23.46
C LYS A 120 2.01 2.12 -22.01
N GLN A 121 3.05 2.29 -21.21
CA GLN A 121 3.00 2.83 -19.84
C GLN A 121 4.11 3.88 -19.69
N PRO A 122 3.97 5.07 -20.29
CA PRO A 122 4.94 6.15 -20.10
C PRO A 122 5.10 6.47 -18.61
N CYS A 123 6.32 6.85 -18.21
CA CYS A 123 6.55 7.41 -16.87
C CYS A 123 6.42 8.94 -16.94
N PRO A 124 6.01 9.62 -15.87
CA PRO A 124 5.56 9.08 -14.58
C PRO A 124 4.15 8.47 -14.67
N ASN A 125 3.88 7.47 -13.84
CA ASN A 125 2.56 6.89 -13.61
C ASN A 125 2.49 6.31 -12.18
N GLN A 126 1.34 5.73 -11.79
CA GLN A 126 1.10 5.25 -10.41
C GLN A 126 2.12 4.22 -9.92
N ASP A 127 2.51 3.25 -10.76
CA ASP A 127 3.48 2.20 -10.41
C ASP A 127 4.95 2.66 -10.58
N TYR A 128 5.18 3.65 -11.44
CA TYR A 128 6.49 4.20 -11.78
C TYR A 128 6.47 5.73 -11.69
N PRO A 129 6.48 6.31 -10.47
CA PRO A 129 6.33 7.75 -10.26
C PRO A 129 7.48 8.60 -10.83
N LEU A 130 8.59 7.96 -11.21
CA LEU A 130 9.73 8.59 -11.88
C LEU A 130 10.34 7.63 -12.90
N HIS A 131 10.83 8.13 -14.04
CA HIS A 131 11.74 7.34 -14.88
C HIS A 131 12.95 6.90 -14.05
N HIS A 132 13.24 5.60 -14.03
CA HIS A 132 14.49 5.05 -13.54
C HIS A 132 15.36 4.67 -14.74
N LEU A 133 16.39 5.47 -14.99
CA LEU A 133 17.24 5.43 -16.20
C LEU A 133 18.50 4.60 -15.94
N ARG A 134 18.77 3.63 -16.81
CA ARG A 134 19.99 2.79 -16.81
C ARG A 134 20.82 3.08 -18.03
N HIS A 135 22.14 3.07 -17.91
CA HIS A 135 23.03 3.21 -19.06
C HIS A 135 22.90 1.98 -19.99
N ILE A 136 22.84 2.22 -21.30
CA ILE A 136 22.82 1.17 -22.34
C ILE A 136 24.19 1.13 -23.04
N GLU A 137 24.59 2.26 -23.61
CA GLU A 137 25.82 2.37 -24.39
C GLU A 137 26.37 3.80 -24.40
N THR A 138 27.69 3.92 -24.56
CA THR A 138 28.38 5.18 -24.82
C THR A 138 28.84 5.19 -26.27
N ASN A 139 28.58 6.27 -26.98
CA ASN A 139 28.98 6.43 -28.38
C ASN A 139 30.52 6.30 -28.54
N PRO A 140 31.04 5.78 -29.66
CA PRO A 140 32.49 5.60 -29.88
C PRO A 140 33.33 6.88 -29.77
N SER A 141 32.70 8.05 -29.87
CA SER A 141 33.33 9.36 -29.67
C SER A 141 33.55 9.74 -28.20
N GLY A 142 33.04 8.96 -27.24
CA GLY A 142 33.19 9.19 -25.80
C GLY A 142 32.39 10.37 -25.23
N VAL A 143 31.60 11.06 -26.05
CA VAL A 143 30.88 12.30 -25.68
C VAL A 143 29.34 12.20 -25.77
N GLY A 144 28.82 11.04 -26.20
CA GLY A 144 27.39 10.76 -26.26
C GLY A 144 27.04 9.51 -25.45
N TYR A 145 25.94 9.56 -24.71
CA TYR A 145 25.51 8.52 -23.77
C TYR A 145 24.03 8.19 -24.00
N HIS A 146 23.71 6.89 -24.07
CA HIS A 146 22.34 6.40 -24.20
C HIS A 146 21.89 5.73 -22.90
N PHE A 147 20.68 6.05 -22.45
CA PHE A 147 20.05 5.47 -21.28
C PHE A 147 18.65 4.96 -21.61
N GLY A 148 18.24 3.84 -21.02
CA GLY A 148 16.89 3.30 -21.14
C GLY A 148 16.15 3.35 -19.81
N CYS A 149 14.86 3.65 -19.84
CA CYS A 149 14.00 3.47 -18.68
C CYS A 149 13.93 1.98 -18.31
N SER A 150 14.02 1.64 -17.02
CA SER A 150 13.87 0.26 -16.54
C SER A 150 12.42 -0.23 -16.52
N ASN A 151 11.44 0.66 -16.75
CA ASN A 151 10.06 0.23 -17.00
C ASN A 151 9.94 -0.27 -18.46
N PHE A 152 9.76 -1.58 -18.62
CA PHE A 152 9.56 -2.24 -19.91
C PHE A 152 8.31 -1.76 -20.68
N GLY A 153 7.30 -1.21 -19.99
CA GLY A 153 6.12 -0.61 -20.61
C GLY A 153 6.34 0.84 -21.08
N CYS A 154 7.34 1.54 -20.54
CA CYS A 154 7.66 2.92 -20.88
C CYS A 154 8.56 3.01 -22.13
N GLN A 155 9.60 2.17 -22.19
CA GLN A 155 10.57 2.09 -23.29
C GLN A 155 11.29 3.41 -23.66
N ALA A 156 11.18 4.45 -22.83
CA ALA A 156 11.86 5.73 -23.09
C ALA A 156 13.38 5.56 -23.18
N LEU A 157 13.95 6.09 -24.27
CA LEU A 157 15.38 6.15 -24.52
C LEU A 157 15.84 7.60 -24.37
N VAL A 158 16.71 7.88 -23.41
CA VAL A 158 17.30 9.21 -23.19
C VAL A 158 18.68 9.24 -23.83
N HIS A 159 18.91 10.17 -24.75
CA HIS A 159 20.19 10.42 -25.38
C HIS A 159 20.78 11.74 -24.89
N VAL A 160 22.03 11.70 -24.43
CA VAL A 160 22.76 12.88 -23.97
C VAL A 160 24.03 13.04 -24.80
N VAL A 161 24.23 14.20 -25.42
CA VAL A 161 25.45 14.54 -26.15
C VAL A 161 26.05 15.82 -25.61
N TYR A 162 27.33 15.76 -25.27
CA TYR A 162 28.14 16.92 -24.99
C TYR A 162 29.04 17.25 -26.19
N GLU A 163 29.13 18.51 -26.55
CA GLU A 163 30.01 18.96 -27.64
C GLU A 163 30.90 20.10 -27.15
N ALA A 164 32.19 19.97 -27.46
CA ALA A 164 33.20 20.95 -27.09
C ALA A 164 32.95 22.32 -27.77
N PRO A 165 33.40 23.43 -27.16
CA PRO A 165 33.32 24.75 -27.78
C PRO A 165 34.03 24.79 -29.14
N VAL A 166 33.41 25.49 -30.11
CA VAL A 166 33.91 25.71 -31.47
C VAL A 166 35.23 26.52 -31.47
N LEU A 167 35.37 27.44 -30.52
CA LEU A 167 36.61 28.16 -30.26
C LEU A 167 37.39 27.52 -29.11
N SER A 168 38.60 27.05 -29.38
CA SER A 168 39.53 26.55 -28.37
C SER A 168 39.97 27.67 -27.41
N LYS A 169 40.72 27.32 -26.35
CA LYS A 169 41.27 28.33 -25.43
C LYS A 169 42.30 29.22 -26.16
N GLU A 170 43.06 28.62 -27.06
CA GLU A 170 44.04 29.27 -27.93
C GLU A 170 43.37 30.20 -28.95
N ASP A 171 42.25 29.79 -29.55
CA ASP A 171 41.46 30.66 -30.45
C ASP A 171 40.92 31.90 -29.72
N VAL A 172 40.37 31.71 -28.51
CA VAL A 172 39.86 32.83 -27.71
C VAL A 172 40.98 33.79 -27.37
N LEU A 173 42.14 33.28 -26.91
CA LEU A 173 43.34 34.11 -26.68
C LEU A 173 43.80 34.83 -27.96
N LEU A 174 43.81 34.17 -29.11
CA LEU A 174 44.17 34.76 -30.41
C LEU A 174 43.21 35.90 -30.81
N LEU A 175 41.94 35.84 -30.41
CA LEU A 175 40.94 36.88 -30.67
C LEU A 175 40.93 37.99 -29.60
N SER A 176 41.44 37.75 -28.38
CA SER A 176 41.29 38.66 -27.24
C SER A 176 42.58 39.24 -26.64
N ASP A 177 43.76 38.71 -26.98
CA ASP A 177 45.02 39.22 -26.43
C ASP A 177 45.31 40.65 -26.91
N GLY A 178 45.44 41.58 -25.95
CA GLY A 178 45.76 42.98 -26.22
C GLY A 178 47.13 43.18 -26.86
N GLN A 179 48.10 42.27 -26.66
CA GLN A 179 49.41 42.35 -27.32
C GLN A 179 49.32 41.89 -28.79
N ALA A 180 48.60 40.81 -29.10
CA ALA A 180 48.27 40.42 -30.47
C ALA A 180 47.49 41.51 -31.21
N LEU A 181 46.48 42.12 -30.58
CA LEU A 181 45.70 43.20 -31.19
C LEU A 181 46.55 44.45 -31.45
N SER A 182 47.48 44.79 -30.54
CA SER A 182 48.44 45.89 -30.76
C SER A 182 49.38 45.59 -31.93
N ARG A 183 49.96 44.38 -32.01
CA ARG A 183 50.82 43.97 -33.12
C ARG A 183 50.10 43.97 -34.47
N ARG A 184 48.83 43.55 -34.52
CA ARG A 184 47.99 43.64 -35.74
C ARG A 184 47.76 45.09 -36.17
N TYR A 185 47.50 45.98 -35.22
CA TYR A 185 47.32 47.41 -35.49
C TYR A 185 48.61 48.04 -36.04
N GLU A 186 49.77 47.78 -35.42
CA GLU A 186 51.09 48.22 -35.90
C GLU A 186 51.39 47.69 -37.31
N ALA A 187 51.21 46.38 -37.54
CA ALA A 187 51.41 45.77 -38.85
C ALA A 187 50.48 46.34 -39.95
N VAL A 188 49.28 46.82 -39.61
CA VAL A 188 48.39 47.49 -40.57
C VAL A 188 48.86 48.92 -40.89
N LEU A 189 49.44 49.63 -39.92
CA LEU A 189 50.06 50.94 -40.15
C LEU A 189 51.31 50.80 -41.03
N ASP A 190 52.21 49.87 -40.72
CA ASP A 190 53.46 49.66 -41.46
C ASP A 190 53.20 49.29 -42.93
N ASN A 191 52.21 48.44 -43.19
CA ASN A 191 51.85 48.01 -44.55
C ASN A 191 50.95 49.01 -45.30
N THR A 192 50.28 49.95 -44.61
CA THR A 192 49.41 50.97 -45.22
C THR A 192 49.48 52.33 -44.49
N PRO A 193 50.63 53.04 -44.54
CA PRO A 193 50.86 54.24 -43.72
C PRO A 193 49.92 55.41 -44.04
N ASP A 194 49.47 55.55 -45.28
CA ASP A 194 48.56 56.63 -45.72
C ASP A 194 47.08 56.38 -45.39
N ARG A 195 46.76 55.33 -44.62
CA ARG A 195 45.38 54.85 -44.44
C ARG A 195 44.65 55.52 -43.28
N GLU A 196 43.93 56.60 -43.57
CA GLU A 196 43.25 57.38 -42.53
C GLU A 196 42.29 56.57 -41.62
N GLY A 197 42.39 56.84 -40.32
CA GLY A 197 41.41 56.48 -39.30
C GLY A 197 41.37 55.00 -38.89
N VAL A 198 42.46 54.24 -39.08
CA VAL A 198 42.63 52.90 -38.47
C VAL A 198 42.56 53.05 -36.94
N ARG A 199 41.96 52.08 -36.24
CA ARG A 199 41.89 52.08 -34.77
C ARG A 199 42.32 50.74 -34.19
N LEU A 200 42.97 50.77 -33.03
CA LEU A 200 43.24 49.58 -32.23
C LEU A 200 41.90 48.96 -31.82
N ALA A 201 41.62 47.75 -32.32
CA ALA A 201 40.44 46.99 -31.92
C ALA A 201 40.61 46.49 -30.48
N ASN A 202 39.52 46.48 -29.72
CA ASN A 202 39.45 45.73 -28.46
C ASN A 202 38.72 44.38 -28.66
N PRO A 203 38.78 43.44 -27.71
CA PRO A 203 38.15 42.12 -27.88
C PRO A 203 36.65 42.16 -28.20
N LEU A 204 35.90 43.14 -27.68
CA LEU A 204 34.47 43.31 -28.01
C LEU A 204 34.28 43.67 -29.49
N ASP A 205 35.15 44.52 -30.07
CA ASP A 205 35.12 44.80 -31.51
C ASP A 205 35.37 43.53 -32.33
N VAL A 206 36.34 42.71 -31.92
CA VAL A 206 36.71 41.46 -32.62
C VAL A 206 35.55 40.47 -32.59
N TYR A 207 35.00 40.19 -31.40
CA TYR A 207 33.86 39.28 -31.26
C TYR A 207 32.61 39.79 -31.99
N THR A 208 32.30 41.09 -31.91
CA THR A 208 31.16 41.70 -32.62
C THR A 208 31.32 41.57 -34.14
N ARG A 209 32.53 41.80 -34.67
CA ARG A 209 32.82 41.66 -36.10
C ARG A 209 32.74 40.19 -36.54
N LEU A 210 33.30 39.25 -35.78
CA LEU A 210 33.23 37.83 -36.11
C LEU A 210 31.79 37.31 -36.05
N LYS A 211 31.06 37.63 -34.97
CA LYS A 211 29.65 37.25 -34.81
C LYS A 211 28.82 37.77 -35.98
N ARG A 212 29.05 39.01 -36.42
CA ARG A 212 28.39 39.57 -37.61
C ARG A 212 28.67 38.77 -38.87
N TYR A 213 29.93 38.49 -39.21
CA TYR A 213 30.25 37.71 -40.42
C TYR A 213 29.64 36.30 -40.39
N VAL A 214 29.63 35.65 -39.21
CA VAL A 214 29.01 34.33 -39.01
C VAL A 214 27.48 34.41 -39.12
N SER A 215 26.82 35.42 -38.54
CA SER A 215 25.38 35.67 -38.72
C SER A 215 25.03 35.97 -40.18
N ASP A 216 25.82 36.81 -40.86
CA ASP A 216 25.67 37.15 -42.28
C ASP A 216 25.87 35.92 -43.19
N SER A 217 26.53 34.86 -42.71
CA SER A 217 26.71 33.56 -43.39
C SER A 217 25.49 32.64 -43.25
N LEU A 218 24.69 32.80 -42.19
CA LEU A 218 23.49 32.00 -41.92
C LEU A 218 22.23 32.53 -42.64
N LEU A 219 22.30 33.75 -43.18
CA LEU A 219 21.24 34.41 -43.93
C LEU A 219 21.25 33.99 -45.42
N GLU A 220 20.27 33.17 -45.81
CA GLU A 220 20.17 32.64 -47.17
C GLU A 220 20.06 33.75 -48.25
N SER A 221 19.36 34.84 -47.93
CA SER A 221 19.13 36.01 -48.79
C SER A 221 20.32 36.97 -48.91
N ASN A 222 21.47 36.69 -48.28
CA ASN A 222 22.61 37.60 -48.32
C ASN A 222 23.29 37.62 -49.70
N ALA A 223 23.12 38.74 -50.41
CA ALA A 223 23.67 38.98 -51.74
C ALA A 223 25.17 39.32 -51.77
N ARG A 224 25.81 39.62 -50.62
CA ARG A 224 27.25 39.90 -50.53
C ARG A 224 27.97 38.82 -49.73
N ARG A 225 28.44 37.80 -50.44
CA ARG A 225 29.16 36.65 -49.88
C ARG A 225 30.69 36.74 -49.97
N SER A 226 31.26 37.85 -50.48
CA SER A 226 32.71 38.11 -50.42
C SER A 226 33.04 39.53 -50.00
N PHE A 227 34.28 39.73 -49.51
CA PHE A 227 34.87 41.03 -49.22
C PHE A 227 36.39 41.02 -49.46
N PRO A 228 37.02 42.17 -49.78
CA PRO A 228 38.48 42.24 -50.00
C PRO A 228 39.26 41.85 -48.74
N ALA A 229 40.31 41.03 -48.86
CA ALA A 229 41.13 40.63 -47.72
C ALA A 229 41.79 41.83 -47.02
N ARG A 230 42.10 42.88 -47.79
CA ARG A 230 42.62 44.17 -47.30
C ARG A 230 41.57 45.05 -46.61
N ASN A 231 40.33 44.59 -46.37
CA ASN A 231 39.29 45.38 -45.71
C ASN A 231 39.78 45.88 -44.34
N LYS A 232 39.75 47.20 -44.16
CA LYS A 232 40.26 47.89 -42.96
C LYS A 232 39.69 47.32 -41.66
N ARG A 233 38.37 47.16 -41.57
CA ARG A 233 37.70 46.64 -40.35
C ARG A 233 37.94 45.15 -40.14
N PHE A 234 38.33 44.42 -41.17
CA PHE A 234 38.71 43.02 -41.06
C PHE A 234 40.14 42.88 -40.53
N MET A 235 41.09 43.58 -41.17
CA MET A 235 42.50 43.57 -40.79
C MET A 235 42.74 44.10 -39.37
N GLU A 236 42.03 45.15 -38.95
CA GLU A 236 42.05 45.68 -37.57
C GLU A 236 41.74 44.62 -36.48
N ALA A 237 40.95 43.58 -36.81
CA ALA A 237 40.47 42.60 -35.85
C ALA A 237 41.21 41.24 -35.95
N PHE A 238 41.42 40.76 -37.17
CA PHE A 238 41.89 39.39 -37.43
C PHE A 238 43.33 39.31 -37.93
N GLY A 239 43.81 40.36 -38.63
CA GLY A 239 45.09 40.33 -39.34
C GLY A 239 45.20 39.12 -40.29
N THR A 240 46.43 38.67 -40.55
CA THR A 240 46.73 37.38 -41.19
C THR A 240 46.93 36.25 -40.17
N GLU A 241 47.14 36.57 -38.89
CA GLU A 241 47.36 35.58 -37.82
C GLU A 241 46.15 34.67 -37.61
N CYS A 242 44.93 35.17 -37.85
CA CYS A 242 43.69 34.40 -37.73
C CYS A 242 43.33 33.61 -39.00
N ASP A 243 44.16 33.62 -40.06
CA ASP A 243 43.85 32.96 -41.34
C ASP A 243 43.48 31.47 -41.15
N SER A 244 44.22 30.75 -40.30
CA SER A 244 44.00 29.33 -40.01
C SER A 244 42.67 29.06 -39.28
N LEU A 245 42.32 29.92 -38.32
CA LEU A 245 41.02 29.92 -37.62
C LEU A 245 39.88 30.16 -38.62
N LEU A 246 40.01 31.17 -39.47
CA LEU A 246 38.99 31.53 -40.46
C LEU A 246 38.76 30.42 -41.49
N LEU A 247 39.84 29.81 -42.03
CA LEU A 247 39.75 28.65 -42.92
C LEU A 247 39.04 27.47 -42.25
N ARG A 248 39.34 27.18 -40.98
CA ARG A 248 38.67 26.12 -40.20
C ARG A 248 37.19 26.42 -39.94
N LEU A 249 36.80 27.70 -39.86
CA LEU A 249 35.40 28.13 -39.77
C LEU A 249 34.66 28.16 -41.11
N GLY A 250 35.29 27.71 -42.21
CA GLY A 250 34.68 27.62 -43.53
C GLY A 250 34.73 28.91 -44.36
N PHE A 251 35.56 29.88 -43.98
CA PHE A 251 35.86 31.03 -44.85
C PHE A 251 36.84 30.58 -45.94
N GLU A 252 36.63 31.00 -47.18
CA GLU A 252 37.53 30.65 -48.29
C GLU A 252 38.32 31.88 -48.77
N LYS A 253 39.61 31.71 -49.07
CA LYS A 253 40.37 32.70 -49.83
C LYS A 253 40.21 32.44 -51.32
N ALA A 254 39.73 33.43 -52.06
CA ALA A 254 39.65 33.38 -53.51
C ALA A 254 40.62 34.40 -54.13
N GLU A 255 41.25 33.99 -55.23
CA GLU A 255 41.98 34.88 -56.13
C GLU A 255 41.02 35.29 -57.25
N ASP A 256 40.63 36.57 -57.30
CA ASP A 256 40.09 37.13 -58.53
C ASP A 256 41.25 37.46 -59.48
N GLY A 257 41.00 37.39 -60.78
CA GLY A 257 42.01 37.56 -61.84
C GLY A 257 42.68 38.94 -61.94
N ASP A 258 42.48 39.80 -60.95
CA ASP A 258 42.99 41.17 -60.84
C ASP A 258 43.83 41.36 -59.54
N SER A 259 44.61 40.34 -59.19
CA SER A 259 45.70 40.36 -58.19
C SER A 259 45.36 40.67 -56.71
N GLU A 260 44.10 40.94 -56.35
CA GLU A 260 43.68 41.14 -54.96
C GLU A 260 42.94 39.93 -54.37
N HIS A 261 43.50 39.35 -53.30
CA HIS A 261 42.85 38.27 -52.56
C HIS A 261 41.54 38.76 -51.91
N GLN A 262 40.48 37.95 -52.03
CA GLN A 262 39.21 38.15 -51.35
C GLN A 262 38.92 37.01 -50.37
N TRP A 263 38.21 37.34 -49.29
CA TRP A 263 37.59 36.35 -48.42
C TRP A 263 36.13 36.13 -48.84
N LYS A 264 35.72 34.87 -48.96
CA LYS A 264 34.31 34.47 -49.06
C LYS A 264 33.81 34.02 -47.69
N LEU A 265 32.55 34.36 -47.41
CA LEU A 265 31.84 33.93 -46.22
C LEU A 265 31.49 32.43 -46.34
N PRO A 266 31.51 31.68 -45.23
CA PRO A 266 30.92 30.35 -45.15
C PRO A 266 29.52 30.34 -45.78
N SER A 267 29.23 29.32 -46.58
CA SER A 267 27.92 29.17 -47.23
C SER A 267 27.30 27.83 -46.84
N PRO A 268 26.76 27.72 -45.60
CA PRO A 268 26.05 26.53 -45.17
C PRO A 268 24.79 26.28 -46.01
N LYS A 269 24.31 25.03 -46.01
CA LYS A 269 23.07 24.65 -46.68
C LYS A 269 21.83 25.24 -45.97
N PRO A 270 20.67 25.29 -46.66
CA PRO A 270 19.41 25.72 -46.05
C PRO A 270 19.01 24.88 -44.83
N VAL A 271 18.15 25.44 -43.97
CA VAL A 271 17.76 24.83 -42.68
C VAL A 271 17.20 23.40 -42.80
N HIS A 272 16.59 23.05 -43.94
CA HIS A 272 16.03 21.72 -44.20
C HIS A 272 17.09 20.65 -44.51
N ASP A 273 18.30 21.05 -44.91
CA ASP A 273 19.42 20.14 -45.19
C ASP A 273 20.28 19.91 -43.94
N SER A 274 20.72 18.66 -43.77
CA SER A 274 21.57 18.27 -42.64
C SER A 274 23.03 18.68 -42.90
N ASP A 275 23.39 19.90 -42.55
CA ASP A 275 24.74 20.45 -42.75
C ASP A 275 25.49 20.69 -41.42
N PRO A 276 26.59 19.95 -41.14
CA PRO A 276 27.45 20.18 -39.98
C PRO A 276 28.02 21.61 -39.88
N LEU A 277 28.24 22.28 -41.03
CA LEU A 277 28.76 23.65 -41.04
C LEU A 277 27.73 24.64 -40.47
N ARG A 278 26.44 24.52 -40.84
CA ARG A 278 25.35 25.30 -40.22
C ARG A 278 25.35 25.14 -38.70
N LEU A 279 25.43 23.90 -38.22
CA LEU A 279 25.41 23.63 -36.78
C LEU A 279 26.59 24.28 -36.04
N THR A 280 27.78 24.24 -36.64
CA THR A 280 29.01 24.83 -36.11
C THR A 280 28.93 26.36 -36.05
N LEU A 281 28.43 27.00 -37.12
CA LEU A 281 28.29 28.45 -37.21
C LEU A 281 27.23 28.99 -36.22
N GLU A 282 26.08 28.33 -36.09
CA GLU A 282 25.05 28.72 -35.11
C GLU A 282 25.55 28.60 -33.66
N ARG A 283 26.34 27.58 -33.33
CA ARG A 283 27.01 27.48 -32.01
C ARG A 283 28.03 28.59 -31.80
N LEU A 284 28.82 28.92 -32.83
CA LEU A 284 29.80 30.01 -32.77
C LEU A 284 29.13 31.37 -32.50
N VAL A 285 27.94 31.65 -33.06
CA VAL A 285 27.18 32.87 -32.75
C VAL A 285 26.83 32.97 -31.25
N LEU A 286 26.47 31.84 -30.63
CA LEU A 286 26.14 31.75 -29.20
C LEU A 286 27.39 31.90 -28.33
N GLU A 287 28.48 31.24 -28.68
CA GLU A 287 29.76 31.35 -27.96
C GLU A 287 30.31 32.77 -27.99
N LEU A 288 30.27 33.43 -29.16
CA LEU A 288 30.69 34.82 -29.28
C LEU A 288 29.80 35.74 -28.45
N GLN A 289 28.49 35.48 -28.35
CA GLN A 289 27.62 36.23 -27.45
C GLN A 289 28.05 36.07 -25.98
N TYR A 290 28.40 34.87 -25.53
CA TYR A 290 28.88 34.66 -24.15
C TYR A 290 30.23 35.35 -23.90
N LEU A 291 31.17 35.30 -24.86
CA LEU A 291 32.46 35.99 -24.76
C LEU A 291 32.31 37.53 -24.75
N MET A 292 31.36 38.07 -25.52
CA MET A 292 30.99 39.50 -25.48
C MET A 292 30.40 39.88 -24.11
N ASP A 293 29.51 39.05 -23.56
CA ASP A 293 28.90 39.24 -22.24
C ASP A 293 29.94 39.23 -21.11
N ASP A 294 30.87 38.28 -21.13
CA ASP A 294 31.93 38.13 -20.13
C ASP A 294 32.93 39.30 -20.18
N TYR A 295 33.33 39.72 -21.39
CA TYR A 295 34.15 40.90 -21.58
C TYR A 295 33.45 42.17 -21.08
N CYS A 296 32.17 42.35 -21.40
CA CYS A 296 31.38 43.49 -20.93
C CYS A 296 31.24 43.51 -19.41
N ALA A 297 30.97 42.36 -18.78
CA ALA A 297 30.91 42.24 -17.32
C ALA A 297 32.26 42.57 -16.66
N SER A 298 33.36 41.97 -17.16
CA SER A 298 34.71 42.18 -16.64
C SER A 298 35.23 43.62 -16.79
N ASN A 299 34.69 44.38 -17.75
CA ASN A 299 35.07 45.77 -18.02
C ASN A 299 34.00 46.80 -17.59
N ALA A 300 32.94 46.37 -16.87
CA ALA A 300 31.81 47.21 -16.45
C ALA A 300 31.15 48.02 -17.59
N LYS A 301 31.06 47.45 -18.80
CA LYS A 301 30.43 48.06 -19.97
C LYS A 301 29.06 47.42 -20.25
N PRO A 302 28.03 48.18 -20.67
CA PRO A 302 26.77 47.60 -21.09
C PRO A 302 26.96 46.82 -22.41
N ASN A 303 26.40 45.61 -22.51
CA ASN A 303 26.26 44.91 -23.78
C ASN A 303 24.92 45.30 -24.44
N PRO A 304 24.90 46.09 -25.53
CA PRO A 304 23.66 46.54 -26.16
C PRO A 304 22.93 45.43 -26.94
N SER A 305 23.51 44.23 -27.03
CA SER A 305 22.95 43.08 -27.77
C SER A 305 22.84 41.82 -26.91
N ARG A 306 22.72 41.96 -25.59
CA ARG A 306 22.47 40.84 -24.68
C ARG A 306 21.06 40.26 -24.90
N PRO A 307 20.90 38.96 -25.23
CA PRO A 307 19.59 38.32 -25.29
C PRO A 307 19.05 38.03 -23.89
N SER A 308 17.75 37.75 -23.78
CA SER A 308 17.16 37.18 -22.56
C SER A 308 17.60 35.72 -22.42
N TYR A 309 18.17 35.36 -21.27
CA TYR A 309 18.63 33.99 -21.02
C TYR A 309 17.61 33.22 -20.16
N ARG A 310 17.18 32.04 -20.62
CA ARG A 310 16.28 31.13 -19.90
C ARG A 310 17.06 29.92 -19.39
N ASP A 311 17.07 29.72 -18.07
CA ASP A 311 17.75 28.61 -17.40
C ASP A 311 17.22 27.27 -17.94
N ALA A 312 18.14 26.44 -18.47
CA ALA A 312 17.80 25.17 -19.06
C ALA A 312 17.34 24.12 -18.03
N LYS A 313 17.60 24.32 -16.74
CA LYS A 313 17.22 23.36 -15.69
C LYS A 313 15.73 23.04 -15.69
N VAL A 314 14.86 24.03 -15.93
CA VAL A 314 13.40 23.83 -15.96
C VAL A 314 12.98 23.04 -17.20
N ASP A 315 13.61 23.31 -18.35
CA ASP A 315 13.28 22.67 -19.62
C ASP A 315 13.81 21.22 -19.66
N LEU A 316 15.01 20.98 -19.11
CA LEU A 316 15.58 19.65 -18.89
C LEU A 316 14.76 18.83 -17.89
N ALA A 317 14.31 19.46 -16.78
CA ALA A 317 13.42 18.78 -15.82
C ALA A 317 12.12 18.35 -16.50
N ARG A 318 11.46 19.27 -17.23
CA ARG A 318 10.21 18.96 -17.94
C ARG A 318 10.37 17.84 -18.96
N THR A 319 11.45 17.87 -19.74
CA THR A 319 11.72 16.86 -20.77
C THR A 319 11.99 15.47 -20.18
N LEU A 320 12.58 15.40 -18.98
CA LEU A 320 12.82 14.14 -18.27
C LEU A 320 11.68 13.73 -17.32
N SER A 321 10.57 14.48 -17.30
CA SER A 321 9.49 14.36 -16.31
C SER A 321 10.01 14.30 -14.86
N ALA A 322 10.97 15.17 -14.55
CA ALA A 322 11.69 15.25 -13.26
C ALA A 322 11.21 16.41 -12.36
N GLN A 323 10.10 17.06 -12.72
CA GLN A 323 9.38 18.05 -11.92
C GLN A 323 8.35 17.40 -10.99
N GLY A 324 7.90 18.12 -9.96
CA GLY A 324 6.72 17.75 -9.16
C GLY A 324 6.85 16.51 -8.26
N TYR A 325 8.01 15.87 -8.17
CA TYR A 325 8.21 14.68 -7.34
C TYR A 325 8.08 14.96 -5.83
N ASP A 326 7.61 13.94 -5.10
CA ASP A 326 7.38 13.99 -3.66
C ASP A 326 8.66 14.23 -2.85
N LYS A 327 8.56 15.14 -1.88
CA LYS A 327 9.68 15.57 -1.04
C LYS A 327 9.32 15.51 0.43
N VAL A 328 10.33 15.29 1.28
CA VAL A 328 10.16 15.47 2.73
C VAL A 328 10.07 16.97 3.07
N PRO A 329 9.01 17.41 3.79
CA PRO A 329 8.88 18.80 4.23
C PRO A 329 10.12 19.29 4.99
N GLY A 330 10.56 20.51 4.68
CA GLY A 330 11.69 21.17 5.33
C GLY A 330 13.08 20.75 4.83
N ARG A 331 13.23 19.69 4.04
CA ARG A 331 14.53 19.25 3.51
C ARG A 331 14.81 19.83 2.12
N ASN A 332 15.69 20.83 2.05
CA ASN A 332 16.04 21.50 0.80
C ASN A 332 17.40 21.04 0.25
N LEU A 333 17.45 20.63 -1.02
CA LEU A 333 18.68 20.26 -1.75
C LEU A 333 19.74 21.38 -1.89
N ALA A 334 19.44 22.58 -1.36
CA ALA A 334 20.29 23.75 -1.36
C ALA A 334 21.14 23.89 -0.07
N SER A 335 20.95 23.04 0.94
CA SER A 335 21.84 22.97 2.11
C SER A 335 23.26 22.61 1.69
N SER A 336 24.26 23.23 2.30
CA SER A 336 25.68 22.97 2.01
C SER A 336 26.21 21.63 2.54
N GLU A 337 25.41 20.91 3.33
CA GLU A 337 25.73 19.58 3.83
C GLU A 337 25.61 18.55 2.71
N ALA A 338 26.59 17.66 2.61
CA ALA A 338 26.57 16.60 1.61
C ALA A 338 25.63 15.47 2.03
N ASP A 339 24.69 15.11 1.15
CA ASP A 339 23.79 13.97 1.35
C ASP A 339 24.52 12.68 1.73
N HIS A 340 23.84 11.83 2.50
CA HIS A 340 24.35 10.52 2.90
C HIS A 340 24.68 9.67 1.65
N PRO A 341 25.81 8.92 1.62
CA PRO A 341 26.24 8.21 0.40
C PRO A 341 25.22 7.20 -0.12
N CYS A 342 24.38 6.66 0.77
CA CYS A 342 23.33 5.70 0.45
C CYS A 342 22.26 6.26 -0.50
N TYR A 343 21.98 7.57 -0.51
CA TYR A 343 21.08 8.16 -1.51
C TYR A 343 21.64 7.99 -2.92
N ALA A 344 22.94 8.24 -3.09
CA ALA A 344 23.60 8.02 -4.38
C ALA A 344 23.58 6.52 -4.75
N SER A 345 23.85 5.62 -3.79
CA SER A 345 23.78 4.16 -3.99
C SER A 345 22.39 3.66 -4.38
N LEU A 346 21.31 4.30 -3.94
CA LEU A 346 19.96 3.98 -4.38
C LEU A 346 19.54 4.69 -5.69
N GLY A 347 20.37 5.56 -6.27
CA GLY A 347 19.98 6.36 -7.44
C GLY A 347 18.93 7.46 -7.11
N ALA A 348 18.92 7.91 -5.84
CA ALA A 348 17.97 8.85 -5.25
C ALA A 348 18.63 10.21 -4.89
N LEU A 349 17.80 11.21 -4.58
CA LEU A 349 18.21 12.47 -3.96
C LEU A 349 17.85 12.48 -2.46
N GLY A 350 18.55 13.29 -1.65
CA GLY A 350 18.28 13.38 -0.22
C GLY A 350 16.91 13.95 0.15
N ASP A 351 16.31 14.79 -0.69
CA ASP A 351 15.01 15.42 -0.43
C ASP A 351 13.80 14.55 -0.77
N PHE A 352 13.98 13.39 -1.41
CA PHE A 352 12.91 12.44 -1.75
C PHE A 352 12.09 12.01 -0.53
N SER A 353 10.78 11.81 -0.73
CA SER A 353 9.88 11.15 0.24
C SER A 353 10.31 9.70 0.51
N ASP A 354 9.84 9.13 1.63
CA ASP A 354 10.18 7.75 2.00
C ASP A 354 9.64 6.74 0.97
N GLY A 355 8.44 6.96 0.42
CA GLY A 355 7.91 6.15 -0.69
C GLY A 355 8.80 6.16 -1.94
N LEU A 356 9.40 7.31 -2.29
CA LEU A 356 10.36 7.35 -3.40
C LEU A 356 11.69 6.65 -3.06
N ILE A 357 12.11 6.61 -1.80
CA ILE A 357 13.28 5.82 -1.37
C ILE A 357 13.00 4.31 -1.48
N GLU A 358 11.79 3.85 -1.12
CA GLU A 358 11.37 2.46 -1.36
C GLU A 358 11.35 2.12 -2.85
N TYR A 359 10.74 2.96 -3.69
CA TYR A 359 10.75 2.80 -5.15
C TYR A 359 12.17 2.72 -5.72
N CYS A 360 13.09 3.56 -5.24
CA CYS A 360 14.50 3.49 -5.63
C CYS A 360 15.13 2.14 -5.26
N TYR A 361 14.94 1.66 -4.03
CA TYR A 361 15.44 0.36 -3.59
C TYR A 361 14.89 -0.81 -4.43
N GLU A 362 13.58 -0.85 -4.68
CA GLU A 362 12.94 -1.88 -5.50
C GLU A 362 13.44 -1.83 -6.95
N ARG A 363 13.68 -0.63 -7.49
CA ARG A 363 14.19 -0.50 -8.84
C ARG A 363 15.65 -0.91 -8.96
N GLN A 364 16.53 -0.55 -8.02
CA GLN A 364 17.91 -1.03 -8.03
C GLN A 364 17.97 -2.55 -7.86
N THR A 365 17.32 -3.12 -6.86
CA THR A 365 17.33 -4.58 -6.62
C THR A 365 16.77 -5.40 -7.79
N THR A 366 15.80 -4.88 -8.55
CA THR A 366 15.32 -5.54 -9.78
C THR A 366 16.31 -5.40 -10.95
N CYS A 367 16.95 -4.23 -11.08
CA CYS A 367 17.81 -3.91 -12.22
C CYS A 367 19.24 -4.42 -12.06
N ASP A 368 19.70 -4.54 -10.83
CA ASP A 368 21.02 -4.97 -10.41
C ASP A 368 20.87 -5.81 -9.13
N PRO A 369 20.43 -7.08 -9.27
CA PRO A 369 20.26 -7.98 -8.13
C PRO A 369 21.58 -8.39 -7.48
N GLN A 370 22.72 -8.21 -8.15
CA GLN A 370 24.04 -8.63 -7.63
C GLN A 370 24.48 -7.75 -6.45
N GLU A 371 24.26 -6.44 -6.53
CA GLU A 371 24.49 -5.52 -5.41
C GLU A 371 23.24 -5.34 -4.51
N GLY A 372 22.21 -6.18 -4.68
CA GLY A 372 21.00 -6.20 -3.84
C GLY A 372 21.24 -6.12 -2.32
N PRO A 373 22.19 -6.90 -1.76
CA PRO A 373 22.55 -6.81 -0.33
C PRO A 373 23.14 -5.44 0.08
N HIS A 374 23.89 -4.77 -0.82
CA HIS A 374 24.41 -3.42 -0.60
C HIS A 374 23.29 -2.37 -0.64
N TYR A 375 22.34 -2.51 -1.57
CA TYR A 375 21.14 -1.65 -1.61
C TYR A 375 20.26 -1.83 -0.36
N PHE A 376 20.22 -3.03 0.23
CA PHE A 376 19.49 -3.27 1.48
C PHE A 376 20.18 -2.63 2.70
N ASP A 377 21.51 -2.71 2.78
CA ASP A 377 22.30 -1.93 3.74
C ASP A 377 22.04 -0.42 3.61
N CYS A 378 22.00 0.09 2.37
CA CYS A 378 21.67 1.48 2.11
C CYS A 378 20.26 1.86 2.57
N LEU A 379 19.27 0.97 2.41
CA LEU A 379 17.91 1.18 2.89
C LEU A 379 17.87 1.24 4.43
N GLN A 380 18.54 0.30 5.12
CA GLN A 380 18.60 0.23 6.58
C GLN A 380 19.31 1.45 7.20
N ASP A 381 20.45 1.86 6.64
CA ASP A 381 21.22 3.02 7.10
C ASP A 381 20.43 4.32 6.88
N LEU A 382 19.68 4.44 5.78
CA LEU A 382 18.79 5.59 5.54
C LEU A 382 17.54 5.57 6.42
N ALA A 383 16.94 4.40 6.66
CA ALA A 383 15.79 4.25 7.56
C ALA A 383 16.14 4.72 8.98
N THR A 384 17.29 4.28 9.48
CA THR A 384 17.84 4.68 10.78
C THR A 384 18.23 6.15 10.80
N GLY A 385 18.98 6.63 9.80
CA GLY A 385 19.45 8.02 9.74
C GLY A 385 18.35 9.07 9.52
N ARG A 386 17.18 8.68 9.02
CA ARG A 386 15.98 9.53 8.90
C ARG A 386 15.01 9.37 10.09
N SER A 387 15.20 8.36 10.94
CA SER A 387 14.21 7.91 11.94
C SER A 387 12.83 7.64 11.32
N SER A 388 12.79 7.08 10.11
CA SER A 388 11.55 6.86 9.35
C SER A 388 10.91 5.53 9.74
N GLU A 389 9.74 5.57 10.38
CA GLU A 389 8.97 4.35 10.68
C GLU A 389 8.60 3.55 9.42
N GLN A 390 8.32 4.22 8.30
CA GLN A 390 7.98 3.58 7.04
C GLN A 390 9.16 2.76 6.50
N LEU A 391 10.35 3.38 6.39
CA LEU A 391 11.55 2.69 5.90
C LEU A 391 12.06 1.63 6.89
N ILE A 392 11.87 1.84 8.20
CA ILE A 392 12.16 0.84 9.24
C ILE A 392 11.23 -0.37 9.05
N LEU A 393 9.91 -0.16 8.92
CA LEU A 393 8.93 -1.23 8.72
C LEU A 393 9.21 -2.01 7.41
N LYS A 394 9.53 -1.31 6.31
CA LYS A 394 9.94 -1.94 5.05
C LYS A 394 11.21 -2.78 5.24
N SER A 395 12.21 -2.25 5.95
CA SER A 395 13.45 -2.98 6.24
C SER A 395 13.21 -4.22 7.10
N SER A 396 12.38 -4.13 8.14
CA SER A 396 12.00 -5.26 8.98
C SER A 396 11.19 -6.32 8.22
N LYS A 397 10.31 -5.91 7.31
CA LYS A 397 9.56 -6.82 6.43
C LYS A 397 10.49 -7.58 5.46
N LEU A 398 11.45 -6.89 4.87
CA LEU A 398 12.44 -7.52 3.98
C LEU A 398 13.34 -8.51 4.76
N ALA A 399 13.77 -8.14 5.97
CA ALA A 399 14.51 -9.04 6.84
C ALA A 399 13.69 -10.29 7.25
N SER A 400 12.39 -10.15 7.54
CA SER A 400 11.52 -11.30 7.83
C SER A 400 11.24 -12.17 6.59
N GLN A 401 11.34 -11.60 5.39
CA GLN A 401 11.36 -12.32 4.11
C GLN A 401 12.74 -12.92 3.78
N ASN A 402 13.69 -12.93 4.73
CA ASN A 402 15.02 -13.50 4.59
C ASN A 402 15.88 -12.82 3.51
N VAL A 403 15.63 -11.52 3.24
CA VAL A 403 16.53 -10.66 2.46
C VAL A 403 17.73 -10.31 3.34
N LEU A 404 18.94 -10.59 2.85
CA LEU A 404 20.19 -10.47 3.60
C LEU A 404 20.90 -9.16 3.27
N SER A 405 21.47 -8.50 4.28
CA SER A 405 22.38 -7.37 4.07
C SER A 405 23.80 -7.84 3.72
N LYS A 406 24.62 -6.96 3.17
CA LYS A 406 26.04 -7.24 2.93
C LYS A 406 26.78 -7.37 4.27
N LYS A 407 26.41 -6.56 5.27
CA LYS A 407 26.90 -6.67 6.66
C LYS A 407 26.65 -8.07 7.25
N ASP A 408 25.48 -8.67 7.05
CA ASP A 408 25.16 -10.02 7.53
C ASP A 408 26.04 -11.10 6.86
N ILE A 409 26.24 -10.98 5.54
CA ILE A 409 27.06 -11.90 4.74
C ILE A 409 28.53 -11.82 5.17
N ASP A 410 29.08 -10.62 5.34
CA ASP A 410 30.45 -10.41 5.82
C ASP A 410 30.65 -10.94 7.24
N GLN A 411 29.67 -10.74 8.12
CA GLN A 411 29.68 -11.29 9.48
C GLN A 411 29.64 -12.82 9.48
N ALA A 412 28.88 -13.45 8.57
CA ALA A 412 28.82 -14.90 8.42
C ALA A 412 30.15 -15.51 7.93
N TYR A 413 30.80 -14.92 6.91
CA TYR A 413 32.15 -15.33 6.49
C TYR A 413 33.17 -15.19 7.64
N LYS A 414 33.09 -14.09 8.41
CA LYS A 414 33.96 -13.83 9.56
C LYS A 414 33.77 -14.84 10.69
N ALA A 415 32.54 -15.29 10.96
CA ALA A 415 32.26 -16.33 11.95
C ALA A 415 32.92 -17.68 11.59
N LEU A 416 32.91 -18.03 10.30
CA LEU A 416 33.64 -19.19 9.77
C LEU A 416 35.16 -18.95 9.66
N GLY A 417 35.63 -17.72 9.90
CA GLY A 417 37.04 -17.33 9.85
C GLY A 417 37.61 -17.37 8.44
N ILE A 418 36.80 -16.99 7.45
CA ILE A 418 37.20 -16.83 6.05
C ILE A 418 37.56 -15.36 5.85
N ASP A 419 38.79 -15.08 5.45
CA ASP A 419 39.27 -13.71 5.21
C ASP A 419 38.55 -13.05 4.01
N PRO A 420 38.35 -11.71 4.02
CA PRO A 420 37.66 -10.97 2.95
C PRO A 420 38.18 -11.28 1.54
N ASP A 421 39.50 -11.35 1.38
CA ASP A 421 40.15 -11.64 0.09
C ASP A 421 39.83 -13.05 -0.45
N ARG A 422 39.47 -13.98 0.44
CA ARG A 422 39.10 -15.36 0.09
C ARG A 422 37.60 -15.55 -0.18
N GLN A 423 36.73 -14.63 0.24
CA GLN A 423 35.26 -14.77 0.09
C GLN A 423 34.82 -15.03 -1.37
N LYS A 424 35.48 -14.38 -2.34
CA LYS A 424 35.16 -14.50 -3.78
C LYS A 424 35.76 -15.74 -4.45
N THR A 425 36.68 -16.45 -3.80
CA THR A 425 37.42 -17.59 -4.36
C THR A 425 37.18 -18.91 -3.64
N VAL A 426 36.68 -18.87 -2.39
CA VAL A 426 36.31 -20.07 -1.62
C VAL A 426 35.09 -20.77 -2.23
N GLY A 427 35.21 -22.08 -2.43
CA GLY A 427 34.14 -22.93 -2.95
C GLY A 427 33.26 -23.51 -1.85
N ASP A 428 32.01 -23.82 -2.17
CA ASP A 428 30.97 -24.21 -1.21
C ASP A 428 31.38 -25.42 -0.35
N GLU A 429 31.99 -26.45 -0.96
CA GLU A 429 32.54 -27.63 -0.26
C GLU A 429 33.66 -27.28 0.73
N GLU A 430 34.50 -26.27 0.43
CA GLU A 430 35.53 -25.80 1.36
C GLU A 430 34.87 -25.08 2.55
N ILE A 431 33.82 -24.28 2.32
CA ILE A 431 33.05 -23.63 3.39
C ILE A 431 32.39 -24.69 4.29
N ILE A 432 31.77 -25.72 3.71
CA ILE A 432 31.16 -26.84 4.44
C ILE A 432 32.21 -27.62 5.24
N GLY A 433 33.40 -27.84 4.67
CA GLY A 433 34.53 -28.47 5.36
C GLY A 433 35.02 -27.65 6.57
N ILE A 434 35.17 -26.33 6.40
CA ILE A 434 35.53 -25.40 7.48
C ILE A 434 34.47 -25.42 8.59
N TYR A 435 33.19 -25.38 8.23
CA TYR A 435 32.07 -25.51 9.18
C TYR A 435 32.15 -26.82 9.97
N LYS A 436 32.24 -27.98 9.31
CA LYS A 436 32.30 -29.30 9.97
C LYS A 436 33.52 -29.43 10.90
N SER A 437 34.66 -28.88 10.50
CA SER A 437 35.89 -28.85 11.32
C SER A 437 35.73 -27.98 12.58
N ARG A 438 35.10 -26.80 12.46
CA ARG A 438 34.84 -25.90 13.59
C ARG A 438 33.71 -26.38 14.49
N TRP A 439 32.66 -26.99 13.94
CA TRP A 439 31.56 -27.59 14.69
C TRP A 439 32.04 -28.59 15.75
N SER A 440 32.99 -29.44 15.33
CA SER A 440 33.60 -30.48 16.18
C SER A 440 34.40 -29.92 17.36
N SER A 441 34.98 -28.71 17.20
CA SER A 441 35.83 -28.05 18.21
C SER A 441 35.14 -26.91 18.99
N SER A 442 33.90 -26.55 18.63
CA SER A 442 33.14 -25.46 19.26
C SER A 442 32.15 -25.96 20.31
N GLY A 443 31.97 -25.16 21.38
CA GLY A 443 30.93 -25.39 22.39
C GLY A 443 29.51 -25.03 21.91
N PRO A 444 28.46 -25.26 22.73
CA PRO A 444 27.06 -25.16 22.32
C PRO A 444 26.69 -23.80 21.67
N THR A 445 27.07 -22.69 22.28
CA THR A 445 26.79 -21.34 21.75
C THR A 445 27.50 -21.10 20.42
N GLY A 446 28.77 -21.47 20.32
CA GLY A 446 29.55 -21.34 19.07
C GLY A 446 29.03 -22.23 17.94
N ARG A 447 28.42 -23.38 18.25
CA ARG A 447 27.71 -24.21 17.26
C ARG A 447 26.48 -23.49 16.71
N SER A 448 25.67 -22.87 17.56
CA SER A 448 24.54 -22.03 17.13
C SER A 448 24.98 -20.93 16.15
N ASP A 449 26.02 -20.17 16.51
CA ASP A 449 26.55 -19.08 15.69
C ASP A 449 27.08 -19.58 14.33
N LEU A 450 27.78 -20.72 14.31
CA LEU A 450 28.26 -21.37 13.09
C LEU A 450 27.11 -21.87 12.20
N LYS A 451 26.01 -22.36 12.78
CA LYS A 451 24.82 -22.82 12.04
C LYS A 451 24.10 -21.66 11.36
N VAL A 452 23.92 -20.54 12.10
CA VAL A 452 23.38 -19.29 11.54
C VAL A 452 24.28 -18.78 10.42
N ALA A 453 25.59 -18.72 10.63
CA ALA A 453 26.54 -18.29 9.61
C ALA A 453 26.48 -19.14 8.33
N LEU A 454 26.48 -20.48 8.45
CA LEU A 454 26.41 -21.35 7.27
C LEU A 454 25.07 -21.20 6.53
N ARG A 455 23.94 -21.06 7.25
CA ARG A 455 22.61 -20.83 6.66
C ARG A 455 22.55 -19.49 5.92
N THR A 456 23.10 -18.41 6.49
CA THR A 456 23.20 -17.09 5.86
C THR A 456 23.99 -17.16 4.56
N LEU A 457 25.16 -17.82 4.56
CA LEU A 457 25.95 -17.99 3.33
C LEU A 457 25.29 -18.90 2.30
N GLY A 458 24.61 -19.97 2.74
CA GLY A 458 23.84 -20.86 1.86
C GLY A 458 22.73 -20.12 1.13
N ASN A 459 22.00 -19.25 1.83
CA ASN A 459 21.00 -18.37 1.22
C ASN A 459 21.64 -17.36 0.26
N ALA A 460 22.70 -16.65 0.70
CA ALA A 460 23.36 -15.62 -0.11
C ALA A 460 23.99 -16.16 -1.41
N ARG A 461 24.49 -17.40 -1.40
CA ARG A 461 25.07 -18.08 -2.56
C ARG A 461 24.05 -18.91 -3.35
N SER A 462 22.79 -18.97 -2.90
CA SER A 462 21.77 -19.94 -3.37
C SER A 462 22.28 -21.39 -3.38
N SER A 463 23.17 -21.72 -2.44
CA SER A 463 23.89 -22.99 -2.40
C SER A 463 23.10 -24.03 -1.63
N ARG A 464 22.46 -24.94 -2.36
CA ARG A 464 21.68 -26.03 -1.77
C ARG A 464 22.53 -26.94 -0.85
N PRO A 465 23.75 -27.39 -1.21
CA PRO A 465 24.59 -28.18 -0.32
C PRO A 465 24.96 -27.48 1.00
N MET A 466 25.16 -26.16 0.99
CA MET A 466 25.42 -25.38 2.21
C MET A 466 24.17 -25.26 3.08
N LEU A 467 23.00 -25.09 2.47
CA LEU A 467 21.72 -25.08 3.18
C LEU A 467 21.41 -26.45 3.79
N ASP A 468 21.64 -27.54 3.06
CA ASP A 468 21.46 -28.92 3.54
C ASP A 468 22.42 -29.24 4.69
N ALA A 469 23.69 -28.83 4.58
CA ALA A 469 24.69 -28.96 5.64
C ALA A 469 24.44 -28.05 6.87
N ALA A 470 23.67 -26.97 6.72
CA ALA A 470 23.20 -26.12 7.83
C ALA A 470 21.85 -26.60 8.41
N ALA A 471 21.11 -27.39 7.65
CA ALA A 471 19.79 -27.91 8.02
C ALA A 471 19.82 -29.35 8.55
N ASP A 472 20.97 -30.04 8.47
CA ASP A 472 21.14 -31.47 8.78
C ASP A 472 20.09 -32.34 8.08
N THR A 473 19.83 -32.10 6.79
CA THR A 473 18.70 -32.72 6.08
C THR A 473 18.72 -34.24 6.09
N VAL A 474 17.73 -34.82 6.77
CA VAL A 474 17.36 -36.23 6.69
C VAL A 474 16.29 -36.38 5.60
N GLU A 475 16.66 -37.01 4.48
CA GLU A 475 15.76 -37.20 3.33
C GLU A 475 15.63 -38.66 2.87
N THR A 476 16.58 -39.55 3.22
CA THR A 476 16.49 -41.00 2.94
C THR A 476 16.33 -41.84 4.22
N TYR A 477 15.89 -43.09 4.06
CA TYR A 477 15.67 -44.02 5.17
C TYR A 477 16.96 -44.37 5.92
N GLU A 478 18.05 -44.57 5.18
CA GLU A 478 19.38 -44.88 5.71
C GLU A 478 19.94 -43.68 6.48
N GLN A 479 19.72 -42.46 5.97
CA GLN A 479 20.07 -41.22 6.68
C GLN A 479 19.23 -41.04 7.95
N ALA A 480 17.93 -41.39 7.92
CA ALA A 480 17.05 -41.27 9.07
C ALA A 480 17.45 -42.21 10.21
N LEU A 481 17.79 -43.45 9.87
CA LEU A 481 18.34 -44.42 10.84
C LEU A 481 19.69 -43.94 11.37
N ALA A 482 20.63 -43.56 10.50
CA ALA A 482 21.96 -43.10 10.91
C ALA A 482 21.91 -41.83 11.79
N TRP A 483 20.99 -40.89 11.51
CA TRP A 483 20.86 -39.65 12.29
C TRP A 483 20.30 -39.89 13.70
N LEU A 484 19.38 -40.84 13.85
CA LEU A 484 18.84 -41.29 15.13
C LEU A 484 19.74 -42.28 15.89
N ASP A 485 20.91 -42.64 15.36
CA ASP A 485 21.76 -43.75 15.84
C ASP A 485 21.00 -45.10 15.92
N ALA A 486 20.04 -45.29 15.02
CA ALA A 486 19.18 -46.47 14.90
C ALA A 486 19.66 -47.44 13.81
N ASN A 487 19.12 -48.67 13.84
CA ASN A 487 19.34 -49.69 12.81
C ASN A 487 18.01 -50.31 12.34
N GLU A 488 18.07 -51.03 11.21
CA GLU A 488 16.90 -51.59 10.54
C GLU A 488 16.13 -52.63 11.37
N SER A 489 16.76 -53.30 12.34
CA SER A 489 16.14 -54.36 13.14
C SER A 489 15.55 -53.90 14.48
N GLN A 490 15.77 -52.64 14.87
CA GLN A 490 15.17 -52.07 16.08
C GLN A 490 13.67 -51.82 15.91
N ALA A 491 12.89 -52.19 16.92
CA ALA A 491 11.45 -51.96 16.97
C ALA A 491 11.11 -50.47 17.07
N ASP A 492 9.89 -50.12 16.66
CA ASP A 492 9.42 -48.74 16.50
C ASP A 492 9.31 -47.96 17.82
N ASP A 493 9.15 -48.66 18.96
CA ASP A 493 9.23 -48.08 20.30
C ASP A 493 10.65 -47.57 20.62
N THR A 494 11.66 -48.30 20.15
CA THR A 494 13.07 -47.95 20.29
C THR A 494 13.42 -46.73 19.43
N ILE A 495 12.81 -46.59 18.25
CA ILE A 495 12.95 -45.40 17.40
C ILE A 495 12.45 -44.13 18.11
N ILE A 496 11.33 -44.23 18.85
CA ILE A 496 10.76 -43.10 19.59
C ILE A 496 11.54 -42.80 20.88
N ALA A 497 12.10 -43.82 21.54
CA ALA A 497 13.05 -43.60 22.63
C ALA A 497 14.32 -42.86 22.14
N LEU A 498 14.87 -43.25 20.98
CA LEU A 498 16.03 -42.59 20.37
C LEU A 498 15.73 -41.14 19.94
N TYR A 499 14.53 -40.87 19.41
CA TYR A 499 14.04 -39.51 19.20
C TYR A 499 14.08 -38.69 20.50
N GLY A 500 13.57 -39.24 21.61
CA GLY A 500 13.55 -38.56 22.91
C GLY A 500 14.96 -38.18 23.39
N VAL A 501 15.88 -39.14 23.36
CA VAL A 501 17.30 -38.92 23.72
C VAL A 501 17.94 -37.83 22.85
N LYS A 502 17.75 -37.87 21.53
CA LYS A 502 18.30 -36.88 20.60
C LYS A 502 17.76 -35.47 20.85
N VAL A 503 16.48 -35.34 21.18
CA VAL A 503 15.84 -34.04 21.46
C VAL A 503 16.28 -33.49 22.82
N ASP A 504 16.39 -34.32 23.85
CA ASP A 504 16.85 -33.89 25.17
C ASP A 504 18.35 -33.53 25.20
N ASP A 505 19.21 -34.31 24.54
CA ASP A 505 20.64 -33.97 24.37
C ASP A 505 20.82 -32.60 23.66
N SER A 506 19.92 -32.29 22.72
CA SER A 506 19.87 -30.99 22.02
C SER A 506 19.29 -29.83 22.85
N HIS A 507 18.95 -30.06 24.12
CA HIS A 507 18.30 -29.09 25.02
C HIS A 507 16.95 -28.57 24.47
N ASN A 508 16.18 -29.43 23.78
CA ASN A 508 14.92 -29.09 23.14
C ASN A 508 15.01 -27.94 22.10
N ASP A 509 16.12 -27.85 21.34
CA ASP A 509 16.22 -26.94 20.18
C ASP A 509 15.08 -27.20 19.17
N PRO A 510 14.24 -26.19 18.84
CA PRO A 510 13.12 -26.36 17.92
C PRO A 510 13.53 -26.93 16.56
N MET A 511 14.68 -26.49 16.03
CA MET A 511 15.15 -26.92 14.70
C MET A 511 15.60 -28.39 14.70
N THR A 512 16.22 -28.85 15.78
CA THR A 512 16.58 -30.26 15.99
C THR A 512 15.35 -31.14 16.23
N LYS A 513 14.32 -30.61 16.91
CA LYS A 513 13.04 -31.29 17.13
C LYS A 513 12.26 -31.51 15.84
N ASP A 514 12.17 -30.51 14.98
CA ASP A 514 11.54 -30.63 13.65
C ASP A 514 12.26 -31.67 12.78
N LEU A 515 13.59 -31.68 12.81
CA LEU A 515 14.40 -32.64 12.07
C LEU A 515 14.25 -34.07 12.60
N ALA A 516 14.26 -34.25 13.93
CA ALA A 516 14.04 -35.54 14.56
C ALA A 516 12.64 -36.08 14.23
N ARG A 517 11.61 -35.22 14.16
CA ARG A 517 10.26 -35.60 13.68
C ARG A 517 10.27 -36.00 12.20
N ARG A 518 11.00 -35.31 11.33
CA ARG A 518 11.16 -35.69 9.92
C ARG A 518 11.88 -37.03 9.75
N ALA A 519 12.89 -37.34 10.57
CA ALA A 519 13.55 -38.64 10.56
C ALA A 519 12.58 -39.77 10.90
N VAL A 520 11.75 -39.61 11.95
CA VAL A 520 10.73 -40.60 12.30
C VAL A 520 9.64 -40.72 11.23
N ASP A 521 9.25 -39.63 10.55
CA ASP A 521 8.29 -39.67 9.42
C ASP A 521 8.79 -40.47 8.22
N ILE A 522 10.07 -40.36 7.87
CA ILE A 522 10.68 -41.16 6.80
C ILE A 522 10.74 -42.64 7.20
N ILE A 523 11.09 -42.94 8.44
CA ILE A 523 11.08 -44.32 8.98
C ILE A 523 9.65 -44.90 9.01
N ALA A 524 8.67 -44.11 9.44
CA ALA A 524 7.26 -44.50 9.47
C ALA A 524 6.74 -44.89 8.09
N LYS A 525 7.00 -44.05 7.07
CA LYS A 525 6.60 -44.29 5.67
C LYS A 525 7.25 -45.53 5.09
N GLN A 526 8.55 -45.72 5.29
CA GLN A 526 9.27 -46.87 4.74
C GLN A 526 8.87 -48.19 5.42
N ARG A 527 8.69 -48.19 6.74
CA ARG A 527 8.24 -49.36 7.51
C ARG A 527 6.73 -49.63 7.41
N LYS A 528 5.95 -48.65 6.90
CA LYS A 528 4.48 -48.62 6.95
C LYS A 528 3.94 -48.77 8.38
N SER A 529 4.61 -48.11 9.32
CA SER A 529 4.28 -48.23 10.75
C SER A 529 3.14 -47.30 11.15
N GLU A 530 1.97 -47.87 11.38
CA GLU A 530 0.81 -47.14 11.94
C GLU A 530 1.12 -46.57 13.33
N MET A 531 2.00 -47.21 14.12
CA MET A 531 2.39 -46.71 15.45
C MET A 531 3.26 -45.46 15.36
N LEU A 532 4.27 -45.44 14.47
CA LEU A 532 5.09 -44.24 14.27
C LEU A 532 4.27 -43.09 13.66
N HIS A 533 3.34 -43.39 12.74
CA HIS A 533 2.43 -42.39 12.18
C HIS A 533 1.45 -41.84 13.22
N SER A 534 0.88 -42.69 14.08
CA SER A 534 0.04 -42.27 15.22
C SER A 534 0.82 -41.33 16.13
N TRP A 535 2.02 -41.73 16.57
CA TRP A 535 2.87 -40.92 17.44
C TRP A 535 3.32 -39.59 16.80
N LEU A 536 3.57 -39.56 15.49
CA LEU A 536 3.87 -38.30 14.80
C LEU A 536 2.69 -37.32 14.82
N ALA A 537 1.46 -37.83 14.71
CA ALA A 537 0.24 -37.02 14.71
C ALA A 537 -0.21 -36.59 16.12
N THR A 538 -0.06 -37.45 17.13
CA THR A 538 -0.65 -37.27 18.47
C THR A 538 0.36 -37.04 19.60
N GLY A 539 1.62 -37.43 19.40
CA GLY A 539 2.67 -37.44 20.43
C GLY A 539 2.63 -38.65 21.38
N GLU A 540 1.62 -39.53 21.27
CA GLU A 540 1.44 -40.66 22.19
C GLU A 540 1.78 -42.02 21.57
N MET A 541 2.36 -42.90 22.39
CA MET A 541 2.74 -44.26 22.00
C MET A 541 1.59 -45.27 22.19
N THR A 542 0.54 -45.13 21.36
CA THR A 542 -0.50 -46.18 21.27
C THR A 542 -0.90 -46.47 19.83
N SER A 543 -0.88 -47.76 19.49
CA SER A 543 -1.80 -48.35 18.53
C SER A 543 -3.16 -48.59 19.20
N SER A 544 -4.22 -48.69 18.40
CA SER A 544 -5.63 -48.84 18.78
C SER A 544 -6.34 -47.61 19.38
N THR A 545 -7.23 -47.07 18.56
CA THR A 545 -8.50 -46.44 18.97
C THR A 545 -9.16 -47.22 20.11
N MET A 546 -9.79 -46.53 21.06
CA MET A 546 -10.78 -47.21 21.91
C MET A 546 -11.88 -47.79 21.02
N SER A 547 -12.34 -49.00 21.33
CA SER A 547 -13.54 -49.54 20.69
C SER A 547 -14.76 -48.78 21.21
N LEU A 548 -15.84 -48.72 20.40
CA LEU A 548 -17.08 -48.09 20.85
C LEU A 548 -17.66 -48.82 22.08
N GLU A 549 -17.52 -50.15 22.15
CA GLU A 549 -17.97 -50.96 23.29
C GLU A 549 -17.19 -50.65 24.57
N ASP A 550 -15.88 -50.43 24.49
CA ASP A 550 -15.06 -50.10 25.66
C ASP A 550 -15.25 -48.64 26.09
N ALA A 551 -15.57 -47.74 25.14
CA ALA A 551 -16.00 -46.38 25.45
C ALA A 551 -17.37 -46.37 26.16
N CYS A 552 -18.34 -47.16 25.70
CA CYS A 552 -19.65 -47.30 26.36
C CYS A 552 -19.50 -47.87 27.78
N LYS A 553 -18.67 -48.91 27.96
CA LYS A 553 -18.40 -49.50 29.29
C LYS A 553 -17.73 -48.51 30.26
N HIS A 554 -16.87 -47.61 29.79
CA HIS A 554 -16.22 -46.58 30.63
C HIS A 554 -17.24 -45.61 31.27
N PHE A 555 -18.41 -45.46 30.66
CA PHE A 555 -19.51 -44.63 31.15
C PHE A 555 -20.76 -45.45 31.58
N GLU A 556 -20.62 -46.78 31.73
CA GLU A 556 -21.71 -47.71 32.09
C GLU A 556 -22.95 -47.64 31.16
N LEU A 557 -22.74 -47.32 29.88
CA LEU A 557 -23.81 -47.19 28.87
C LEU A 557 -24.12 -48.54 28.21
N GLU A 558 -25.35 -49.05 28.36
CA GLU A 558 -25.75 -50.36 27.81
C GLU A 558 -26.11 -50.33 26.32
N ASP A 559 -26.61 -49.20 25.80
CA ASP A 559 -27.11 -49.11 24.40
C ASP A 559 -27.07 -47.66 23.88
N LEU A 560 -26.10 -47.34 23.04
CA LEU A 560 -25.86 -45.98 22.55
C LEU A 560 -27.00 -45.44 21.67
N ASP A 561 -27.71 -46.32 20.95
CA ASP A 561 -28.80 -45.94 20.03
C ASP A 561 -30.12 -45.61 20.77
N LYS A 562 -30.16 -45.79 22.11
CA LYS A 562 -31.32 -45.48 22.96
C LYS A 562 -31.08 -44.35 23.96
N ILE A 563 -29.88 -43.77 23.98
CA ILE A 563 -29.50 -42.73 24.93
C ILE A 563 -29.64 -41.36 24.27
N ASP A 564 -30.35 -40.47 24.95
CA ASP A 564 -30.59 -39.10 24.50
C ASP A 564 -29.29 -38.27 24.54
N PRO A 565 -28.98 -37.44 23.51
CA PRO A 565 -27.72 -36.70 23.41
C PRO A 565 -27.44 -35.73 24.57
N ASP A 566 -28.47 -35.04 25.09
CA ASP A 566 -28.32 -34.12 26.21
C ASP A 566 -27.99 -34.87 27.51
N THR A 567 -28.59 -36.06 27.67
CA THR A 567 -28.30 -36.99 28.77
C THR A 567 -26.85 -37.49 28.71
N LEU A 568 -26.31 -37.70 27.52
CA LEU A 568 -24.94 -38.16 27.30
C LEU A 568 -23.89 -37.06 27.60
N GLU A 569 -24.14 -35.82 27.20
CA GLU A 569 -23.26 -34.69 27.55
C GLU A 569 -23.26 -34.41 29.06
N ALA A 570 -24.38 -34.61 29.75
CA ALA A 570 -24.43 -34.56 31.21
C ALA A 570 -23.53 -35.63 31.87
N VAL A 571 -23.43 -36.84 31.28
CA VAL A 571 -22.51 -37.89 31.74
C VAL A 571 -21.05 -37.48 31.52
N PHE A 572 -20.71 -36.88 30.38
CA PHE A 572 -19.36 -36.38 30.11
C PHE A 572 -18.96 -35.22 31.04
N LEU A 573 -19.90 -34.35 31.40
CA LEU A 573 -19.69 -33.21 32.31
C LEU A 573 -19.40 -33.61 33.77
N VAL A 574 -19.87 -34.78 34.21
CA VAL A 574 -19.73 -35.26 35.60
C VAL A 574 -18.59 -36.29 35.74
N ALA A 575 -18.06 -36.79 34.63
CA ALA A 575 -16.98 -37.77 34.63
C ALA A 575 -15.63 -37.17 35.11
N PRO A 576 -14.80 -37.93 35.84
CA PRO A 576 -13.51 -37.44 36.33
C PRO A 576 -12.55 -37.15 35.15
N PRO A 577 -11.90 -35.97 35.13
CA PRO A 577 -11.02 -35.57 34.03
C PRO A 577 -9.78 -36.47 33.96
N GLY A 578 -9.40 -36.85 32.74
CA GLY A 578 -8.24 -37.70 32.51
C GLY A 578 -8.24 -38.33 31.12
N THR A 579 -7.04 -38.61 30.62
CA THR A 579 -6.81 -39.01 29.21
C THR A 579 -7.63 -40.21 28.73
N THR A 580 -8.02 -41.12 29.62
CA THR A 580 -8.91 -42.25 29.28
C THR A 580 -10.37 -41.80 29.12
N THR A 581 -10.86 -40.93 30.01
CA THR A 581 -12.19 -40.31 29.90
C THR A 581 -12.28 -39.44 28.65
N ASP A 582 -11.26 -38.63 28.37
CA ASP A 582 -11.23 -37.74 27.20
C ASP A 582 -11.25 -38.54 25.89
N ARG A 583 -10.51 -39.66 25.84
CA ARG A 583 -10.53 -40.62 24.71
C ARG A 583 -11.88 -41.33 24.57
N ALA A 584 -12.51 -41.73 25.67
CA ALA A 584 -13.84 -42.36 25.67
C ALA A 584 -14.89 -41.39 25.10
N THR A 585 -14.91 -40.16 25.61
CA THR A 585 -15.78 -39.07 25.14
C THR A 585 -15.58 -38.77 23.66
N ALA A 586 -14.33 -38.63 23.21
CA ALA A 586 -14.02 -38.37 21.80
C ALA A 586 -14.44 -39.55 20.89
N THR A 587 -14.29 -40.79 21.35
CA THR A 587 -14.69 -41.99 20.60
C THR A 587 -16.20 -42.07 20.42
N ILE A 588 -16.98 -41.78 21.48
CA ILE A 588 -18.45 -41.78 21.41
C ILE A 588 -18.96 -40.62 20.54
N ARG A 589 -18.44 -39.40 20.73
CA ARG A 589 -18.78 -38.24 19.89
C ARG A 589 -18.47 -38.51 18.42
N LYS A 590 -17.35 -39.16 18.12
CA LYS A 590 -17.01 -39.56 16.75
C LYS A 590 -17.97 -40.62 16.21
N ALA A 591 -18.35 -41.62 16.99
CA ALA A 591 -19.32 -42.63 16.54
C ALA A 591 -20.70 -42.02 16.23
N MET A 592 -21.15 -41.04 17.03
CA MET A 592 -22.37 -40.26 16.73
C MET A 592 -22.22 -39.36 15.50
N ALA A 593 -21.03 -38.79 15.27
CA ALA A 593 -20.74 -38.03 14.06
C ALA A 593 -20.72 -38.93 12.81
N ASP A 594 -20.07 -40.11 12.89
CA ASP A 594 -19.96 -41.08 11.80
C ASP A 594 -21.32 -41.77 11.50
N GLN A 595 -22.20 -41.94 12.49
CA GLN A 595 -23.60 -42.34 12.26
C GLN A 595 -24.41 -41.28 11.46
N ASN A 596 -24.03 -40.00 11.56
CA ASN A 596 -24.70 -38.88 10.87
C ASN A 596 -23.98 -38.45 9.57
N ALA A 597 -22.69 -38.76 9.40
CA ALA A 597 -21.85 -38.36 8.27
C ALA A 597 -22.07 -39.24 7.01
N GLY A 598 -23.31 -39.25 6.51
CA GLY A 598 -23.70 -39.98 5.29
C GLY A 598 -24.93 -39.42 4.56
N LYS A 599 -25.53 -38.34 5.08
CA LYS A 599 -26.61 -37.59 4.46
C LYS A 599 -26.30 -36.09 4.59
N PRO A 600 -26.71 -35.23 3.64
CA PRO A 600 -26.84 -33.82 3.98
C PRO A 600 -27.82 -33.72 5.16
N SER A 601 -27.44 -33.00 6.23
CA SER A 601 -28.22 -32.91 7.47
C SER A 601 -29.68 -32.47 7.20
N HIS A 602 -29.88 -31.68 6.16
CA HIS A 602 -31.16 -31.16 5.72
C HIS A 602 -31.30 -31.28 4.20
N SER A 603 -32.51 -31.49 3.69
CA SER A 603 -32.80 -31.47 2.25
C SER A 603 -32.48 -30.09 1.68
N THR A 604 -31.95 -30.02 0.46
CA THR A 604 -31.74 -28.73 -0.21
C THR A 604 -33.06 -28.02 -0.54
N GLU A 605 -34.20 -28.71 -0.47
CA GLU A 605 -35.54 -28.11 -0.55
C GLU A 605 -35.93 -27.35 0.74
N THR A 606 -35.38 -27.76 1.90
CA THR A 606 -35.80 -27.28 3.24
C THR A 606 -34.71 -26.54 3.99
N TRP A 607 -33.60 -26.19 3.32
CA TRP A 607 -32.44 -25.54 3.93
C TRP A 607 -31.98 -24.35 3.07
N PRO A 608 -31.51 -23.24 3.67
CA PRO A 608 -30.90 -22.15 2.90
C PRO A 608 -29.60 -22.63 2.22
N VAL A 609 -29.23 -21.97 1.13
CA VAL A 609 -27.97 -22.21 0.44
C VAL A 609 -26.83 -21.38 1.04
N GLY A 610 -25.60 -21.89 1.00
CA GLY A 610 -24.39 -21.10 1.21
C GLY A 610 -24.04 -20.22 0.00
N LEU A 611 -23.06 -19.33 0.16
CA LEU A 611 -22.49 -18.50 -0.90
C LEU A 611 -20.99 -18.80 -1.12
N ILE A 612 -20.62 -19.20 -2.33
CA ILE A 612 -19.24 -19.52 -2.69
C ILE A 612 -18.45 -18.21 -2.89
N SER A 613 -17.46 -17.97 -2.04
CA SER A 613 -16.68 -16.72 -2.02
C SER A 613 -15.79 -16.52 -3.27
N HIS A 614 -15.60 -15.25 -3.65
CA HIS A 614 -14.61 -14.79 -4.63
C HIS A 614 -13.37 -14.29 -3.88
N GLY A 615 -12.65 -15.21 -3.22
CA GLY A 615 -11.49 -14.84 -2.40
C GLY A 615 -11.86 -14.05 -1.15
N ASN A 616 -11.29 -12.86 -0.96
CA ASN A 616 -11.46 -12.04 0.26
C ASN A 616 -12.79 -11.27 0.29
N THR A 617 -13.89 -11.91 -0.11
CA THR A 617 -15.24 -11.32 -0.24
C THR A 617 -16.28 -11.98 0.68
N CYS A 618 -15.84 -12.80 1.66
CA CYS A 618 -16.71 -13.43 2.67
C CYS A 618 -17.56 -12.43 3.49
N TYR A 619 -17.10 -11.18 3.59
CA TYR A 619 -17.88 -10.07 4.11
C TYR A 619 -19.14 -9.79 3.27
N LEU A 620 -19.00 -9.67 1.94
CA LEU A 620 -20.12 -9.44 1.03
C LEU A 620 -21.10 -10.64 1.07
N ASN A 621 -20.59 -11.88 1.14
CA ASN A 621 -21.43 -13.07 1.31
C ASN A 621 -22.31 -12.97 2.57
N SER A 622 -21.74 -12.58 3.71
CA SER A 622 -22.47 -12.39 4.97
C SER A 622 -23.57 -11.32 4.82
N LEU A 623 -23.29 -10.24 4.11
CA LEU A 623 -24.26 -9.16 3.84
C LEU A 623 -25.39 -9.61 2.90
N LEU A 624 -25.06 -10.31 1.81
CA LEU A 624 -26.02 -10.82 0.84
C LEU A 624 -26.97 -11.85 1.46
N GLN A 625 -26.46 -12.73 2.33
CA GLN A 625 -27.29 -13.67 3.10
C GLN A 625 -28.28 -12.92 4.00
N TYR A 626 -27.81 -11.94 4.78
CA TYR A 626 -28.69 -11.09 5.60
C TYR A 626 -29.76 -10.38 4.76
N TYR A 627 -29.38 -9.71 3.67
CA TYR A 627 -30.33 -9.00 2.79
C TYR A 627 -31.34 -9.93 2.14
N PHE A 628 -30.97 -11.16 1.78
CA PHE A 628 -31.90 -12.18 1.32
C PHE A 628 -32.96 -12.55 2.38
N THR A 629 -32.62 -12.47 3.68
CA THR A 629 -33.59 -12.72 4.76
C THR A 629 -34.59 -11.58 4.97
N VAL A 630 -34.27 -10.35 4.55
CA VAL A 630 -35.16 -9.19 4.66
C VAL A 630 -36.25 -9.30 3.58
N LYS A 631 -37.44 -9.72 3.99
CA LYS A 631 -38.53 -10.11 3.10
C LYS A 631 -38.96 -8.99 2.14
N PRO A 632 -39.24 -7.75 2.57
CA PRO A 632 -39.66 -6.69 1.65
C PRO A 632 -38.55 -6.28 0.68
N LEU A 633 -37.28 -6.35 1.11
CA LEU A 633 -36.11 -6.09 0.25
C LEU A 633 -35.99 -7.18 -0.82
N ARG A 634 -36.03 -8.45 -0.44
CA ARG A 634 -36.02 -9.59 -1.37
C ARG A 634 -37.19 -9.53 -2.35
N GLU A 635 -38.40 -9.24 -1.88
CA GLU A 635 -39.58 -9.12 -2.75
C GLU A 635 -39.47 -7.94 -3.73
N LEU A 636 -38.90 -6.80 -3.30
CA LEU A 636 -38.62 -5.65 -4.16
C LEU A 636 -37.59 -5.99 -5.24
N VAL A 637 -36.51 -6.68 -4.88
CA VAL A 637 -35.44 -7.10 -5.80
C VAL A 637 -35.94 -8.15 -6.80
N LEU A 638 -36.67 -9.18 -6.36
CA LEU A 638 -37.26 -10.18 -7.26
C LEU A 638 -38.27 -9.57 -8.24
N ASN A 639 -39.05 -8.59 -7.79
CA ASN A 639 -40.03 -7.86 -8.61
C ASN A 639 -39.49 -6.53 -9.15
N PHE A 640 -38.18 -6.40 -9.36
CA PHE A 640 -37.52 -5.11 -9.60
C PHE A 640 -38.13 -4.30 -10.73
N ASP A 641 -38.55 -4.91 -11.84
CA ASP A 641 -39.14 -4.20 -12.99
C ASP A 641 -40.39 -3.37 -12.64
N LYS A 642 -41.13 -3.74 -11.58
CA LYS A 642 -42.26 -2.95 -11.05
C LYS A 642 -41.76 -1.65 -10.40
N TYR A 643 -40.66 -1.74 -9.65
CA TYR A 643 -40.10 -0.69 -8.81
C TYR A 643 -39.01 0.15 -9.49
N LYS A 644 -38.35 -0.35 -10.55
CA LYS A 644 -37.24 0.28 -11.28
C LYS A 644 -37.59 1.67 -11.80
N TYR A 645 -36.79 2.70 -11.48
CA TYR A 645 -37.01 4.06 -11.98
C TYR A 645 -36.92 4.13 -13.52
N ASP A 646 -37.89 4.80 -14.16
CA ASP A 646 -37.98 4.86 -15.62
C ASP A 646 -37.30 6.13 -16.16
N LEU A 647 -35.97 6.05 -16.29
CA LEU A 647 -35.14 7.11 -16.86
C LEU A 647 -35.60 7.52 -18.28
N ALA A 648 -36.09 6.57 -19.08
CA ALA A 648 -36.49 6.83 -20.46
C ALA A 648 -37.81 7.64 -20.55
N ALA A 649 -38.72 7.46 -19.60
CA ALA A 649 -39.99 8.21 -19.55
C ALA A 649 -39.95 9.47 -18.67
N GLN A 650 -39.06 9.53 -17.67
CA GLN A 650 -39.06 10.58 -16.63
C GLN A 650 -37.80 11.46 -16.64
N GLY A 651 -36.71 11.04 -17.29
CA GLY A 651 -35.44 11.77 -17.33
C GLY A 651 -34.67 11.69 -16.00
N ALA A 652 -33.87 12.72 -15.72
CA ALA A 652 -33.06 12.82 -14.52
C ALA A 652 -33.91 12.82 -13.23
N LYS A 653 -33.51 11.97 -12.28
CA LYS A 653 -34.16 11.87 -10.97
C LYS A 653 -33.95 13.14 -10.15
N HIS A 654 -35.05 13.74 -9.67
CA HIS A 654 -35.00 15.00 -8.93
C HIS A 654 -34.79 14.80 -7.43
N GLU A 655 -35.16 13.66 -6.88
CA GLU A 655 -35.02 13.34 -5.46
C GLU A 655 -33.55 13.05 -5.09
N ARG A 656 -33.15 13.45 -3.88
CA ARG A 656 -31.83 13.09 -3.32
C ARG A 656 -31.88 11.70 -2.70
N VAL A 657 -30.78 10.95 -2.80
CA VAL A 657 -30.61 9.65 -2.15
C VAL A 657 -29.26 9.60 -1.46
N GLY A 658 -29.28 9.59 -0.13
CA GLY A 658 -28.09 9.76 0.70
C GLY A 658 -27.57 11.21 0.63
N ASN A 659 -28.48 12.20 0.71
CA ASN A 659 -28.20 13.64 0.60
C ASN A 659 -27.64 14.14 -0.75
N LEU A 660 -27.47 13.26 -1.74
CA LEU A 660 -26.91 13.55 -3.06
C LEU A 660 -27.94 13.34 -4.18
N HIS A 661 -27.95 14.24 -5.19
CA HIS A 661 -28.60 13.94 -6.47
C HIS A 661 -27.71 12.97 -7.25
N ARG A 662 -28.31 11.94 -7.84
CA ARG A 662 -27.57 10.89 -8.56
C ARG A 662 -27.68 11.09 -10.08
N PRO A 663 -26.57 11.14 -10.83
CA PRO A 663 -26.61 11.30 -12.27
C PRO A 663 -27.20 10.05 -12.94
N GLU A 664 -27.75 10.21 -14.15
CA GLU A 664 -28.48 9.13 -14.85
C GLU A 664 -27.65 7.85 -15.02
N TYR A 665 -26.35 7.96 -15.33
CA TYR A 665 -25.45 6.81 -15.49
C TYR A 665 -25.18 6.04 -14.18
N GLU A 666 -25.15 6.74 -13.03
CA GLU A 666 -25.06 6.07 -11.72
C GLU A 666 -26.33 5.25 -11.49
N ILE A 667 -27.49 5.83 -11.78
CA ILE A 667 -28.79 5.15 -11.65
C ILE A 667 -28.84 3.91 -12.56
N GLU A 668 -28.40 3.98 -13.83
CA GLU A 668 -28.33 2.81 -14.71
C GLU A 668 -27.41 1.70 -14.17
N SER A 669 -26.25 2.07 -13.62
CA SER A 669 -25.33 1.12 -12.98
C SER A 669 -25.93 0.48 -11.72
N PHE A 670 -26.63 1.26 -10.89
CA PHE A 670 -27.32 0.75 -9.70
C PHE A 670 -28.54 -0.11 -10.06
N GLN A 671 -29.23 0.20 -11.17
CA GLN A 671 -30.26 -0.67 -11.74
C GLN A 671 -29.65 -1.98 -12.25
N SER A 672 -28.44 -1.97 -12.80
CA SER A 672 -27.72 -3.18 -13.21
C SER A 672 -27.34 -4.04 -11.98
N LEU A 673 -26.75 -3.41 -10.94
CA LEU A 673 -26.48 -4.05 -9.64
C LEU A 673 -27.71 -4.71 -9.02
N THR A 674 -28.87 -4.05 -9.09
CA THR A 674 -30.14 -4.59 -8.57
C THR A 674 -30.63 -5.79 -9.40
N ASN A 675 -30.32 -5.84 -10.70
CA ASN A 675 -30.62 -7.00 -11.55
C ASN A 675 -29.69 -8.19 -11.28
N ASP A 676 -28.40 -7.95 -11.02
CA ASP A 676 -27.49 -9.01 -10.59
C ASP A 676 -27.96 -9.62 -9.26
N LEU A 677 -28.36 -8.76 -8.31
CA LEU A 677 -28.89 -9.20 -7.02
C LEU A 677 -30.19 -10.00 -7.16
N ARG A 678 -31.05 -9.62 -8.12
CA ARG A 678 -32.22 -10.42 -8.50
C ARG A 678 -31.82 -11.81 -8.99
N HIS A 679 -30.84 -11.90 -9.89
CA HIS A 679 -30.42 -13.19 -10.42
C HIS A 679 -29.83 -14.10 -9.32
N LEU A 680 -28.99 -13.55 -8.44
CA LEU A 680 -28.50 -14.26 -7.27
C LEU A 680 -29.65 -14.74 -6.37
N PHE A 681 -30.63 -13.89 -6.07
CA PHE A 681 -31.77 -14.25 -5.22
C PHE A 681 -32.66 -15.32 -5.86
N GLU A 682 -32.88 -15.30 -7.18
CA GLU A 682 -33.57 -16.36 -7.91
C GLU A 682 -32.82 -17.69 -7.79
N ARG A 683 -31.50 -17.68 -7.95
CA ARG A 683 -30.64 -18.87 -7.80
C ARG A 683 -30.61 -19.39 -6.37
N MET A 684 -30.54 -18.52 -5.37
CA MET A 684 -30.63 -18.92 -3.95
C MET A 684 -31.96 -19.62 -3.63
N ILE A 685 -33.04 -19.27 -4.32
CA ILE A 685 -34.35 -19.90 -4.19
C ILE A 685 -34.41 -21.25 -4.92
N ARG A 686 -33.85 -21.35 -6.14
CA ARG A 686 -34.10 -22.48 -7.07
C ARG A 686 -32.96 -23.48 -7.27
N ASP A 687 -31.69 -23.06 -7.16
CA ASP A 687 -30.54 -23.93 -7.45
C ASP A 687 -30.56 -25.16 -6.54
N ARG A 688 -30.37 -26.36 -7.08
CA ARG A 688 -30.46 -27.64 -6.33
C ARG A 688 -29.27 -27.90 -5.39
N GLY A 689 -28.16 -27.19 -5.57
CA GLY A 689 -26.94 -27.37 -4.79
C GLY A 689 -27.03 -26.80 -3.37
N PRO A 690 -26.12 -27.20 -2.46
CA PRO A 690 -26.07 -26.67 -1.10
C PRO A 690 -25.51 -25.23 -1.04
N ALA A 691 -24.82 -24.77 -2.09
CA ALA A 691 -24.26 -23.43 -2.18
C ALA A 691 -24.37 -22.86 -3.60
N VAL A 692 -24.47 -21.54 -3.70
CA VAL A 692 -24.60 -20.77 -4.95
C VAL A 692 -23.39 -19.82 -5.05
N ARG A 693 -22.84 -19.65 -6.26
CA ARG A 693 -21.75 -18.69 -6.49
C ARG A 693 -22.33 -17.37 -7.03
N PRO A 694 -22.14 -16.23 -6.36
CA PRO A 694 -22.50 -14.91 -6.90
C PRO A 694 -21.83 -14.63 -8.25
N GLU A 695 -22.44 -13.79 -9.06
CA GLU A 695 -21.86 -13.36 -10.33
C GLU A 695 -20.69 -12.39 -10.09
N ALA A 696 -19.60 -12.52 -10.85
CA ALA A 696 -18.43 -11.64 -10.72
C ALA A 696 -18.82 -10.15 -10.94
N ASP A 697 -19.80 -9.91 -11.81
CA ASP A 697 -20.40 -8.60 -12.06
C ASP A 697 -21.08 -8.00 -10.82
N LEU A 698 -21.80 -8.80 -10.01
CA LEU A 698 -22.38 -8.37 -8.73
C LEU A 698 -21.28 -7.88 -7.79
N VAL A 699 -20.21 -8.67 -7.63
CA VAL A 699 -19.06 -8.34 -6.79
C VAL A 699 -18.40 -7.04 -7.28
N CYS A 700 -18.22 -6.89 -8.59
CA CYS A 700 -17.67 -5.68 -9.19
C CYS A 700 -18.55 -4.44 -8.93
N ARG A 701 -19.86 -4.52 -9.20
CA ARG A 701 -20.80 -3.40 -9.04
C ARG A 701 -21.12 -3.09 -7.57
N ALA A 702 -20.87 -4.01 -6.64
CA ALA A 702 -20.97 -3.74 -5.21
C ALA A 702 -19.81 -2.87 -4.70
N PHE A 703 -18.58 -3.16 -5.12
CA PHE A 703 -17.37 -2.49 -4.59
C PHE A 703 -16.86 -1.30 -5.43
N LEU A 704 -17.05 -1.32 -6.75
CA LEU A 704 -16.55 -0.27 -7.64
C LEU A 704 -17.56 0.88 -7.80
N LYS A 705 -17.08 2.11 -8.03
CA LYS A 705 -17.95 3.26 -8.38
C LYS A 705 -18.33 3.22 -9.88
N PRO A 706 -19.53 3.66 -10.28
CA PRO A 706 -19.89 3.77 -11.70
C PRO A 706 -19.06 4.86 -12.40
N THR A 707 -18.58 4.58 -13.60
CA THR A 707 -17.87 5.55 -14.45
C THR A 707 -18.84 6.26 -15.40
N SER A 708 -18.62 7.55 -15.67
CA SER A 708 -19.51 8.34 -16.54
C SER A 708 -19.35 8.02 -18.04
N PRO A 709 -20.44 8.00 -18.85
CA PRO A 709 -20.38 7.61 -20.27
C PRO A 709 -19.68 8.64 -21.18
N GLU A 710 -19.44 9.86 -20.71
CA GLU A 710 -18.61 10.85 -21.41
C GLU A 710 -17.12 10.47 -21.42
N ALA A 711 -16.68 9.66 -20.43
CA ALA A 711 -15.31 9.14 -20.36
C ALA A 711 -15.01 8.07 -21.42
N ASP A 712 -16.05 7.39 -21.96
CA ASP A 712 -15.91 6.36 -23.00
C ASP A 712 -16.10 6.90 -24.43
N THR A 713 -16.69 8.10 -24.59
CA THR A 713 -17.03 8.67 -25.90
C THR A 713 -16.19 9.90 -26.28
N THR A 714 -15.50 10.53 -25.33
CA THR A 714 -14.37 11.41 -25.61
C THR A 714 -13.07 10.66 -25.37
N GLY A 715 -12.09 10.76 -26.28
CA GLY A 715 -10.77 10.13 -26.14
C GLY A 715 -9.86 10.79 -25.08
N ALA A 716 -10.45 11.27 -24.00
CA ALA A 716 -9.80 11.90 -22.87
C ALA A 716 -9.96 10.98 -21.65
N GLN A 717 -9.07 10.00 -21.54
CA GLN A 717 -8.95 9.24 -20.30
C GLN A 717 -8.51 10.20 -19.19
N ARG A 718 -9.46 10.65 -18.38
CA ARG A 718 -9.18 11.09 -17.02
C ARG A 718 -8.79 9.85 -16.23
N ASP A 719 -7.56 9.81 -15.73
CA ASP A 719 -7.18 8.86 -14.68
C ASP A 719 -8.04 9.14 -13.44
N GLU A 720 -9.09 8.35 -13.25
CA GLU A 720 -9.73 8.22 -11.93
C GLU A 720 -8.80 7.37 -11.05
N SER A 721 -7.82 8.04 -10.44
CA SER A 721 -7.19 7.54 -9.23
C SER A 721 -8.28 7.26 -8.19
N ALA A 722 -8.18 6.12 -7.50
CA ALA A 722 -9.14 5.75 -6.46
C ALA A 722 -9.03 6.72 -5.26
N ASP A 723 -9.82 7.79 -5.28
CA ASP A 723 -9.92 8.76 -4.20
C ASP A 723 -10.55 8.12 -2.96
N VAL A 724 -9.70 7.70 -2.04
CA VAL A 724 -10.06 7.38 -0.65
C VAL A 724 -9.85 8.64 0.22
N ASN A 725 -10.63 9.68 -0.06
CA ASN A 725 -10.98 10.70 0.93
C ASN A 725 -12.16 11.58 0.45
N MET A 726 -13.20 11.67 1.27
CA MET A 726 -14.37 12.53 1.02
C MET A 726 -14.12 13.96 1.52
N THR A 727 -13.73 14.87 0.63
CA THR A 727 -13.95 16.32 0.83
C THR A 727 -14.36 17.00 -0.47
N SER A 728 -15.57 17.57 -0.48
CA SER A 728 -16.14 18.25 -1.65
C SER A 728 -15.70 19.71 -1.74
N ALA A 729 -15.24 20.14 -2.91
CA ALA A 729 -14.95 21.54 -3.23
C ALA A 729 -15.61 21.96 -4.55
N GLU A 730 -16.37 23.06 -4.53
CA GLU A 730 -16.87 23.76 -5.72
C GLU A 730 -16.54 25.26 -5.63
N ASN A 731 -16.47 25.95 -6.79
CA ASN A 731 -15.97 27.33 -6.85
C ASN A 731 -16.71 28.20 -7.91
N VAL A 732 -17.22 29.36 -7.45
CA VAL A 732 -17.21 30.69 -8.12
C VAL A 732 -18.35 31.11 -9.11
N ASN A 733 -19.27 31.97 -8.59
CA ASN A 733 -19.88 33.22 -9.17
C ASN A 733 -20.81 33.16 -10.41
N THR A 734 -21.89 33.95 -10.61
CA THR A 734 -22.41 35.28 -10.12
C THR A 734 -23.85 35.50 -10.70
N PRO A 735 -24.56 36.66 -10.57
CA PRO A 735 -24.76 37.59 -9.44
C PRO A 735 -26.27 37.88 -9.14
N GLY A 736 -26.64 38.20 -7.89
CA GLY A 736 -27.99 38.71 -7.59
C GLY A 736 -28.26 38.99 -6.11
N THR A 737 -28.73 40.20 -5.80
CA THR A 737 -29.14 40.63 -4.45
C THR A 737 -30.52 40.08 -4.06
N VAL A 738 -30.63 39.36 -2.94
CA VAL A 738 -31.53 39.66 -1.78
C VAL A 738 -30.93 39.02 -0.51
N GLU A 739 -31.27 39.53 0.67
CA GLU A 739 -30.85 39.03 2.00
C GLU A 739 -31.71 37.84 2.47
N GLU A 740 -31.12 36.75 3.00
CA GLU A 740 -31.61 36.00 4.18
C GLU A 740 -30.61 34.92 4.67
N SER A 741 -30.80 34.42 5.89
CA SER A 741 -29.79 33.69 6.69
C SER A 741 -29.95 32.16 6.70
N ALA A 742 -28.85 31.41 6.54
CA ALA A 742 -28.70 30.00 6.98
C ALA A 742 -27.20 29.69 7.20
N MET A 743 -26.77 29.49 8.45
CA MET A 743 -26.52 28.18 9.08
C MET A 743 -25.59 27.23 8.29
N ILE A 744 -24.32 27.18 8.73
CA ILE A 744 -23.28 26.27 8.28
C ILE A 744 -23.02 25.25 9.39
N SER A 745 -23.06 23.96 9.08
CA SER A 745 -22.53 22.90 9.95
C SER A 745 -21.06 22.65 9.62
N GLN A 746 -20.19 22.60 10.65
CA GLN A 746 -18.82 22.12 10.53
C GLN A 746 -18.48 21.21 11.71
N ALA A 747 -17.80 20.10 11.42
CA ALA A 747 -16.89 19.44 12.34
C ALA A 747 -15.52 19.41 11.66
N SER A 748 -14.49 19.88 12.36
CA SER A 748 -13.19 20.25 11.80
C SER A 748 -12.11 19.24 12.16
N SER A 749 -10.98 19.30 11.43
CA SER A 749 -9.67 19.06 12.07
C SER A 749 -8.57 19.85 11.38
N THR A 750 -8.08 20.91 12.04
CA THR A 750 -6.70 21.42 11.95
C THR A 750 -6.42 22.43 13.06
N THR A 751 -5.29 22.26 13.74
CA THR A 751 -4.60 23.19 14.64
C THR A 751 -3.09 22.92 14.45
N LEU A 752 -2.13 23.86 14.47
CA LEU A 752 -2.08 25.31 14.67
C LEU A 752 -0.97 25.91 13.76
N GLN A 753 -1.08 27.19 13.39
CA GLN A 753 0.10 28.08 13.24
C GLN A 753 -0.30 29.56 13.41
N GLY A 754 0.61 30.38 13.94
CA GLY A 754 0.30 31.71 14.50
C GLY A 754 0.62 32.92 13.61
N ASP A 755 0.20 34.09 14.10
CA ASP A 755 0.18 35.40 13.42
C ASP A 755 1.53 35.95 12.91
N ALA A 756 1.46 36.71 11.80
CA ALA A 756 1.81 38.14 11.77
C ALA A 756 1.40 38.85 10.46
N THR A 757 0.52 39.85 10.55
CA THR A 757 0.03 40.73 9.47
C THR A 757 1.10 41.72 8.96
N LEU A 758 1.02 42.18 7.69
CA LEU A 758 1.21 43.59 7.27
C LEU A 758 0.93 43.82 5.75
N THR A 759 -0.06 44.66 5.43
CA THR A 759 -0.34 45.30 4.10
C THR A 759 0.03 46.81 4.16
N PRO A 760 -0.10 47.71 3.13
CA PRO A 760 -0.68 47.65 1.75
C PRO A 760 0.26 48.35 0.69
N PRO A 761 -0.13 49.08 -0.43
CA PRO A 761 -1.39 49.22 -1.21
C PRO A 761 -1.34 49.24 -2.79
N ALA A 762 -2.45 48.82 -3.42
CA ALA A 762 -3.24 49.40 -4.56
C ALA A 762 -2.72 49.76 -6.01
N THR A 763 -3.30 49.07 -7.02
CA THR A 763 -3.86 49.55 -8.35
C THR A 763 -2.93 50.08 -9.49
N PRO A 764 -3.33 50.11 -10.81
CA PRO A 764 -4.67 50.00 -11.43
C PRO A 764 -4.85 49.02 -12.65
N LYS A 765 -5.99 49.15 -13.37
CA LYS A 765 -6.60 48.23 -14.39
C LYS A 765 -6.12 48.40 -15.85
N GLY A 766 -6.41 47.40 -16.71
CA GLY A 766 -6.40 47.42 -18.19
C GLY A 766 -7.38 46.37 -18.80
N GLU A 767 -7.73 46.48 -20.09
CA GLU A 767 -8.97 45.91 -20.69
C GLU A 767 -8.82 44.62 -21.56
N LYS A 768 -9.95 44.07 -22.07
CA LYS A 768 -10.08 42.81 -22.82
C LYS A 768 -10.24 42.98 -24.34
N GLU A 769 -9.68 42.03 -25.10
CA GLU A 769 -10.18 41.40 -26.35
C GLU A 769 -9.68 39.93 -26.36
N GLY A 770 -10.22 38.92 -27.06
CA GLY A 770 -11.43 38.77 -27.90
C GLY A 770 -11.50 37.32 -28.46
N GLU A 771 -12.69 36.75 -28.73
CA GLU A 771 -12.87 35.35 -29.21
C GLU A 771 -13.26 35.23 -30.69
N LEU A 772 -12.87 34.12 -31.35
CA LEU A 772 -13.48 33.61 -32.59
C LEU A 772 -13.49 32.07 -32.61
N LEU A 773 -14.65 31.47 -32.94
CA LEU A 773 -14.94 30.03 -32.96
C LEU A 773 -14.86 29.42 -34.39
N ALA A 774 -14.56 28.12 -34.49
CA ALA A 774 -14.58 27.30 -35.71
C ALA A 774 -14.77 25.79 -35.36
N PRO A 775 -15.16 24.90 -36.31
CA PRO A 775 -16.26 23.93 -36.06
C PRO A 775 -15.89 22.41 -36.05
N PRO A 776 -16.84 21.49 -35.72
CA PRO A 776 -16.54 20.07 -35.42
C PRO A 776 -16.82 19.06 -36.56
N LEU A 777 -15.95 18.04 -36.73
CA LEU A 777 -16.09 16.80 -37.52
C LEU A 777 -15.00 15.78 -37.07
N PRO A 778 -15.02 14.48 -37.42
CA PRO A 778 -16.11 13.47 -37.40
C PRO A 778 -15.71 12.18 -36.60
N PRO A 779 -16.63 11.26 -36.26
CA PRO A 779 -16.31 10.09 -35.41
C PRO A 779 -15.63 8.91 -36.17
N ARG A 780 -14.66 8.23 -35.55
CA ARG A 780 -14.02 7.02 -36.12
C ARG A 780 -13.58 5.94 -35.10
N ARG A 781 -14.28 4.79 -35.22
CA ARG A 781 -13.94 3.37 -34.91
C ARG A 781 -13.15 2.99 -33.63
N PRO A 782 -13.68 2.04 -32.81
CA PRO A 782 -12.92 1.36 -31.76
C PRO A 782 -11.82 0.44 -32.31
N ALA A 783 -10.78 0.22 -31.53
CA ALA A 783 -9.66 -0.69 -31.81
C ALA A 783 -9.63 -1.90 -30.86
N THR A 784 -8.97 -2.98 -31.28
CA THR A 784 -8.98 -4.31 -30.64
C THR A 784 -7.93 -4.42 -29.51
N PRO A 785 -8.19 -5.13 -28.39
CA PRO A 785 -7.36 -5.05 -27.18
C PRO A 785 -6.25 -6.12 -27.07
N SER A 786 -5.11 -5.76 -26.45
CA SER A 786 -4.21 -6.70 -25.75
C SER A 786 -3.14 -6.00 -24.89
N GLN A 787 -3.48 -5.76 -23.62
CA GLN A 787 -2.59 -5.89 -22.45
C GLN A 787 -3.45 -6.28 -21.24
N THR A 788 -2.91 -7.11 -20.34
CA THR A 788 -3.62 -7.60 -19.15
C THR A 788 -3.73 -6.50 -18.08
N SER A 789 -4.77 -5.70 -18.20
CA SER A 789 -5.34 -4.94 -17.08
C SER A 789 -5.71 -5.88 -15.93
N LYS A 790 -5.49 -5.47 -14.66
CA LYS A 790 -6.20 -6.07 -13.51
C LYS A 790 -7.69 -6.11 -13.86
N THR A 791 -8.29 -7.29 -13.79
CA THR A 791 -9.73 -7.47 -14.04
C THR A 791 -10.54 -6.65 -13.05
N ASN A 792 -11.77 -6.29 -13.41
CA ASN A 792 -12.66 -5.58 -12.47
C ASN A 792 -12.90 -6.41 -11.20
N LEU A 793 -12.87 -7.74 -11.30
CA LEU A 793 -12.96 -8.65 -10.16
C LEU A 793 -11.75 -8.52 -9.21
N GLU A 794 -10.52 -8.51 -9.74
CA GLU A 794 -9.31 -8.29 -8.92
C GLU A 794 -9.32 -6.91 -8.25
N LYS A 795 -9.82 -5.86 -8.93
CA LYS A 795 -10.01 -4.54 -8.33
C LYS A 795 -11.06 -4.56 -7.21
N ALA A 796 -12.15 -5.29 -7.40
CA ALA A 796 -13.21 -5.45 -6.40
C ALA A 796 -12.74 -6.27 -5.19
N GLU A 797 -11.95 -7.33 -5.39
CA GLU A 797 -11.29 -8.08 -4.32
C GLU A 797 -10.27 -7.22 -3.55
N GLU A 798 -9.57 -6.30 -4.22
CA GLU A 798 -8.65 -5.36 -3.58
C GLU A 798 -9.39 -4.29 -2.76
N ALA A 799 -10.49 -3.74 -3.28
CA ALA A 799 -11.38 -2.85 -2.53
C ALA A 799 -12.01 -3.55 -1.30
N ALA A 800 -12.46 -4.79 -1.45
CA ALA A 800 -13.00 -5.60 -0.36
C ALA A 800 -11.98 -5.89 0.76
N ARG A 801 -10.67 -5.96 0.44
CA ARG A 801 -9.59 -6.06 1.44
C ARG A 801 -9.34 -4.76 2.20
N GLN A 802 -9.58 -3.62 1.56
CA GLN A 802 -9.31 -2.30 2.14
C GLN A 802 -10.46 -1.80 3.01
N GLN A 803 -11.70 -2.19 2.70
CA GLN A 803 -12.89 -1.83 3.48
C GLN A 803 -12.97 -2.64 4.77
N GLN A 804 -12.92 -1.94 5.91
CA GLN A 804 -12.89 -2.53 7.26
C GLN A 804 -14.17 -2.27 8.07
N ASP A 805 -14.97 -1.25 7.70
CA ASP A 805 -16.26 -0.97 8.35
C ASP A 805 -17.41 -1.59 7.56
N VAL A 806 -18.09 -2.52 8.24
CA VAL A 806 -19.32 -3.17 7.77
C VAL A 806 -20.41 -2.13 7.46
N ALA A 807 -20.53 -1.09 8.29
CA ALA A 807 -21.60 -0.11 8.18
C ALA A 807 -21.52 0.70 6.88
N GLU A 808 -20.33 1.13 6.47
CA GLU A 808 -20.12 1.94 5.27
C GLU A 808 -20.60 1.20 4.00
N VAL A 809 -20.24 -0.07 3.87
CA VAL A 809 -20.65 -0.88 2.71
C VAL A 809 -22.13 -1.22 2.73
N MET A 810 -22.73 -1.45 3.92
CA MET A 810 -24.18 -1.61 4.03
C MET A 810 -24.93 -0.34 3.63
N GLU A 811 -24.48 0.82 4.09
CA GLU A 811 -25.11 2.11 3.81
C GLU A 811 -24.99 2.49 2.33
N GLU A 812 -23.82 2.30 1.73
CA GLU A 812 -23.59 2.53 0.31
C GLU A 812 -24.43 1.56 -0.55
N LEU A 813 -24.46 0.25 -0.24
CA LEU A 813 -25.27 -0.71 -0.99
C LEU A 813 -26.77 -0.41 -0.89
N LEU A 814 -27.27 -0.07 0.30
CA LEU A 814 -28.66 0.36 0.50
C LEU A 814 -28.96 1.67 -0.26
N THR A 815 -28.02 2.60 -0.30
CA THR A 815 -28.13 3.87 -1.05
C THR A 815 -28.21 3.63 -2.56
N ARG A 816 -27.40 2.71 -3.11
CA ARG A 816 -27.48 2.27 -4.52
C ARG A 816 -28.83 1.63 -4.84
N LEU A 817 -29.33 0.74 -3.97
CA LEU A 817 -30.63 0.09 -4.12
C LEU A 817 -31.80 1.11 -4.06
N ARG A 818 -31.75 2.08 -3.14
CA ARG A 818 -32.73 3.20 -3.10
C ARG A 818 -32.64 4.09 -4.35
N ALA A 819 -31.44 4.35 -4.86
CA ALA A 819 -31.27 5.15 -6.07
C ALA A 819 -31.86 4.47 -7.33
N SER A 820 -31.87 3.14 -7.40
CA SER A 820 -32.36 2.38 -8.57
C SER A 820 -33.89 2.33 -8.73
N ILE A 821 -34.65 2.55 -7.64
CA ILE A 821 -36.13 2.44 -7.59
C ILE A 821 -36.87 3.78 -7.72
N LYS A 822 -38.17 3.70 -8.04
CA LYS A 822 -39.09 4.84 -8.16
C LYS A 822 -39.34 5.48 -6.79
N PRO A 823 -39.27 6.81 -6.68
CA PRO A 823 -39.68 7.53 -5.48
C PRO A 823 -41.19 7.38 -5.25
N LEU A 824 -41.61 7.33 -3.99
CA LEU A 824 -42.99 7.55 -3.55
C LEU A 824 -43.28 9.05 -3.31
N GLY A 825 -42.21 9.85 -3.23
CA GLY A 825 -42.22 11.29 -3.00
C GLY A 825 -40.86 11.74 -2.47
N GLN A 826 -40.82 12.95 -1.92
CA GLN A 826 -39.66 13.51 -1.23
C GLN A 826 -40.09 14.12 0.11
N ASP A 827 -39.19 14.18 1.08
CA ASP A 827 -39.43 14.85 2.36
C ASP A 827 -39.20 16.36 2.30
N SER A 828 -39.24 17.03 3.46
CA SER A 828 -38.97 18.47 3.59
C SER A 828 -37.54 18.90 3.27
N GLN A 829 -36.60 17.95 3.17
CA GLN A 829 -35.21 18.15 2.76
C GLN A 829 -34.97 17.70 1.31
N GLY A 830 -35.98 17.22 0.58
CA GLY A 830 -35.82 16.68 -0.77
C GLY A 830 -35.11 15.32 -0.84
N GLU A 831 -34.96 14.61 0.28
CA GLU A 831 -34.49 13.22 0.30
C GLU A 831 -35.66 12.29 -0.05
N GLN A 832 -35.38 11.28 -0.86
CA GLN A 832 -36.35 10.34 -1.41
C GLN A 832 -37.14 9.61 -0.32
N MET A 833 -38.45 9.54 -0.51
CA MET A 833 -39.32 8.55 0.15
C MET A 833 -39.46 7.33 -0.75
N ASP A 834 -39.27 6.13 -0.21
CA ASP A 834 -39.30 4.86 -0.96
C ASP A 834 -39.59 3.67 -0.04
N GLN A 835 -39.79 2.49 -0.63
CA GLN A 835 -40.17 1.26 0.09
C GLN A 835 -39.11 0.73 1.05
N LEU A 836 -37.83 1.15 0.92
CA LEU A 836 -36.73 0.70 1.77
C LEU A 836 -36.45 1.68 2.91
N ARG A 837 -36.69 2.97 2.70
CA ARG A 837 -36.52 4.01 3.75
C ARG A 837 -37.31 3.67 5.01
N ASP A 838 -38.60 3.35 4.88
CA ASP A 838 -39.46 3.05 6.03
C ASP A 838 -39.10 1.76 6.80
N ILE A 839 -38.19 0.93 6.28
CA ILE A 839 -37.74 -0.33 6.91
C ILE A 839 -36.56 -0.10 7.86
N PHE A 840 -35.63 0.79 7.47
CA PHE A 840 -34.32 0.96 8.13
C PHE A 840 -34.11 2.35 8.74
N ASN A 841 -34.87 3.37 8.31
CA ASN A 841 -34.66 4.76 8.73
C ASN A 841 -35.16 5.03 10.16
N MET A 842 -34.30 5.66 10.97
CA MET A 842 -34.58 6.13 12.33
C MET A 842 -34.30 7.63 12.39
N ARG A 843 -35.20 8.40 13.03
CA ARG A 843 -34.97 9.82 13.27
C ARG A 843 -34.46 10.04 14.69
N ILE A 844 -33.35 10.74 14.82
CA ILE A 844 -32.72 11.06 16.09
C ILE A 844 -32.62 12.58 16.24
N ALA A 845 -32.95 13.04 17.45
CA ALA A 845 -32.81 14.43 17.87
C ALA A 845 -31.61 14.58 18.80
N ASP A 846 -30.63 15.35 18.37
CA ASP A 846 -29.44 15.74 19.11
C ASP A 846 -29.73 17.04 19.87
N THR A 847 -29.80 16.96 21.20
CA THR A 847 -30.01 18.14 22.05
C THR A 847 -28.70 18.59 22.67
N ILE A 848 -28.26 19.79 22.30
CA ILE A 848 -27.04 20.44 22.76
C ILE A 848 -27.34 21.25 24.02
N VAL A 849 -26.60 20.97 25.08
CA VAL A 849 -26.68 21.62 26.40
C VAL A 849 -25.40 22.41 26.63
N ALA A 850 -25.49 23.74 26.55
CA ALA A 850 -24.41 24.67 26.82
C ALA A 850 -24.58 25.34 28.20
N GLU A 851 -23.49 25.66 28.88
CA GLU A 851 -23.53 26.23 30.23
C GLU A 851 -24.00 27.70 30.19
N GLY A 852 -25.24 27.94 30.65
CA GLY A 852 -25.83 29.29 30.73
C GLY A 852 -26.53 29.79 29.45
N GLU A 853 -26.66 28.95 28.42
CA GLU A 853 -27.36 29.26 27.16
C GLU A 853 -28.63 28.38 27.03
N GLU A 854 -29.57 28.75 26.16
CA GLU A 854 -30.75 27.91 25.87
C GLU A 854 -30.33 26.63 25.13
N THR A 855 -30.99 25.51 25.44
CA THR A 855 -30.75 24.23 24.75
C THR A 855 -31.23 24.31 23.30
N SER A 856 -30.38 23.89 22.36
CA SER A 856 -30.75 23.76 20.95
C SER A 856 -30.90 22.28 20.57
N THR A 857 -31.78 21.98 19.63
CA THR A 857 -32.04 20.62 19.14
C THR A 857 -31.91 20.58 17.63
N LYS A 858 -31.20 19.58 17.11
CA LYS A 858 -31.11 19.25 15.67
C LYS A 858 -31.70 17.87 15.44
N GLU A 859 -32.49 17.69 14.39
CA GLU A 859 -33.01 16.38 13.99
C GLU A 859 -32.34 15.91 12.71
N ASP A 860 -31.89 14.66 12.69
CA ASP A 860 -31.30 13.99 11.53
C ASP A 860 -31.87 12.56 11.38
N ASP A 861 -31.86 12.06 10.15
CA ASP A 861 -32.31 10.71 9.77
C ASP A 861 -31.09 9.79 9.57
N PHE A 862 -31.14 8.56 10.09
CA PHE A 862 -30.05 7.57 10.06
C PHE A 862 -30.57 6.18 9.68
N THR A 863 -29.77 5.37 8.98
CA THR A 863 -30.14 3.98 8.62
C THR A 863 -29.50 2.92 9.53
N ASN A 864 -28.52 3.33 10.34
CA ASN A 864 -27.71 2.50 11.22
C ASN A 864 -27.23 3.32 12.43
N LEU A 865 -27.19 2.70 13.61
CA LEU A 865 -26.69 3.32 14.83
C LEU A 865 -25.25 2.88 15.10
N MET A 866 -24.29 3.80 15.01
CA MET A 866 -22.88 3.50 15.24
C MET A 866 -22.51 3.62 16.73
N LEU A 867 -22.00 2.53 17.30
CA LEU A 867 -21.47 2.51 18.67
C LEU A 867 -20.00 2.92 18.70
N LEU A 868 -19.59 3.58 19.78
CA LEU A 868 -18.17 3.77 20.08
C LEU A 868 -17.49 2.42 20.39
N PRO A 869 -16.19 2.28 20.10
CA PRO A 869 -15.46 1.08 20.46
C PRO A 869 -15.58 0.69 21.95
N PRO A 870 -15.62 -0.61 22.28
CA PRO A 870 -15.50 -1.06 23.65
C PRO A 870 -14.05 -0.86 24.09
N TYR A 871 -13.83 -0.08 25.16
CA TYR A 871 -12.49 0.14 25.75
C TYR A 871 -12.25 -0.79 26.96
N GLU A 872 -13.29 -1.50 27.37
CA GLU A 872 -13.38 -2.44 28.49
C GLU A 872 -14.52 -3.43 28.19
N PRO A 873 -14.58 -4.61 28.84
CA PRO A 873 -15.71 -5.52 28.75
C PRO A 873 -17.02 -4.81 29.09
N THR A 874 -18.02 -4.87 28.22
CA THR A 874 -19.26 -4.07 28.36
C THR A 874 -20.50 -4.83 27.89
N ASN A 875 -21.67 -4.19 27.95
CA ASN A 875 -22.93 -4.72 27.41
C ASN A 875 -23.55 -3.72 26.43
N ILE A 876 -24.50 -4.18 25.61
CA ILE A 876 -25.11 -3.39 24.55
C ILE A 876 -25.78 -2.11 25.06
N TYR A 877 -26.46 -2.12 26.21
CA TYR A 877 -27.06 -0.91 26.79
C TYR A 877 -26.00 0.07 27.26
N SER A 878 -24.95 -0.39 27.96
CA SER A 878 -23.84 0.47 28.35
C SER A 878 -23.12 1.09 27.14
N ALA A 879 -23.02 0.37 26.02
CA ALA A 879 -22.45 0.89 24.78
C ALA A 879 -23.39 1.90 24.09
N LEU A 880 -24.70 1.62 24.02
CA LEU A 880 -25.73 2.54 23.53
C LEU A 880 -25.77 3.84 24.34
N ASP A 881 -25.76 3.73 25.67
CA ASP A 881 -25.80 4.86 26.58
C ASP A 881 -24.58 5.78 26.39
N ARG A 882 -23.40 5.26 26.06
CA ARG A 882 -22.22 6.10 25.77
C ARG A 882 -22.37 6.98 24.52
N VAL A 883 -23.30 6.66 23.62
CA VAL A 883 -23.62 7.43 22.40
C VAL A 883 -24.91 8.24 22.56
N LEU A 884 -25.89 7.72 23.30
CA LEU A 884 -27.23 8.29 23.38
C LEU A 884 -27.44 9.18 24.60
N ASP A 885 -26.85 8.86 25.76
CA ASP A 885 -26.97 9.67 26.98
C ASP A 885 -25.99 10.85 26.99
N LEU A 886 -26.09 11.72 28.00
CA LEU A 886 -25.33 12.96 28.09
C LEU A 886 -23.81 12.72 28.12
N HIS A 887 -23.14 13.13 27.05
CA HIS A 887 -21.68 13.07 26.86
C HIS A 887 -21.14 14.43 26.39
N PRO A 888 -19.86 14.76 26.63
CA PRO A 888 -19.26 15.98 26.12
C PRO A 888 -19.10 15.92 24.60
N GLU A 889 -19.34 17.04 23.91
CA GLU A 889 -19.08 17.18 22.47
C GLU A 889 -17.59 17.54 22.26
N PRO A 890 -16.74 16.62 21.75
CA PRO A 890 -15.30 16.85 21.65
C PRO A 890 -14.91 17.95 20.65
N ASN A 891 -15.77 18.23 19.66
CA ASN A 891 -15.46 19.14 18.55
C ASN A 891 -16.06 20.55 18.71
N ALA A 892 -16.70 20.85 19.83
CA ALA A 892 -17.35 22.14 20.06
C ALA A 892 -16.35 23.23 20.50
N ASN A 893 -16.49 24.44 19.93
CA ASN A 893 -15.68 25.63 20.27
C ASN A 893 -15.86 26.10 21.73
N LYS A 894 -16.90 25.62 22.43
CA LYS A 894 -17.15 25.79 23.86
C LYS A 894 -17.42 24.41 24.46
N PRO A 895 -17.13 24.17 25.76
CA PRO A 895 -17.55 22.93 26.41
C PRO A 895 -19.08 22.86 26.46
N VAL A 896 -19.65 21.97 25.64
CA VAL A 896 -21.08 21.64 25.63
C VAL A 896 -21.24 20.14 25.79
N SER A 897 -22.40 19.71 26.28
CA SER A 897 -22.75 18.29 26.35
C SER A 897 -23.96 18.00 25.48
N VAL A 898 -23.97 16.86 24.81
CA VAL A 898 -25.03 16.43 23.89
C VAL A 898 -25.68 15.16 24.42
N TYR A 899 -26.98 15.03 24.24
CA TYR A 899 -27.70 13.76 24.39
C TYR A 899 -28.66 13.57 23.21
N LYS A 900 -28.87 12.31 22.84
CA LYS A 900 -29.67 11.90 21.68
C LYS A 900 -30.99 11.29 22.14
N THR A 901 -32.06 11.56 21.40
CA THR A 901 -33.41 11.02 21.67
C THR A 901 -34.06 10.57 20.35
N PHE A 902 -34.66 9.39 20.34
CA PHE A 902 -35.31 8.85 19.15
C PHE A 902 -36.71 9.46 18.97
N LYS A 903 -36.95 9.97 17.75
CA LYS A 903 -38.24 10.48 17.26
C LYS A 903 -39.04 9.42 16.52
N SER A 904 -38.35 8.55 15.78
CA SER A 904 -38.93 7.39 15.11
C SER A 904 -38.00 6.18 15.21
N PHE A 905 -38.58 4.99 15.20
CA PHE A 905 -37.87 3.73 15.32
C PHE A 905 -38.17 2.84 14.10
N PRO A 906 -37.13 2.25 13.45
CA PRO A 906 -37.29 1.47 12.23
C PRO A 906 -37.79 0.06 12.57
N PRO A 907 -38.58 -0.59 11.71
CA PRO A 907 -38.92 -2.01 11.85
C PRO A 907 -37.69 -2.92 11.97
N ILE A 908 -36.60 -2.60 11.26
CA ILE A 908 -35.30 -3.26 11.37
C ILE A 908 -34.27 -2.25 11.91
N LEU A 909 -33.87 -2.43 13.17
CA LEU A 909 -32.85 -1.63 13.83
C LEU A 909 -31.47 -2.23 13.59
N GLN A 910 -30.61 -1.47 12.93
CA GLN A 910 -29.23 -1.85 12.63
C GLN A 910 -28.26 -1.13 13.57
N ILE A 911 -27.32 -1.87 14.16
CA ILE A 911 -26.35 -1.36 15.13
C ILE A 911 -24.95 -1.80 14.73
N SER A 912 -24.10 -0.85 14.34
CA SER A 912 -22.68 -1.09 14.07
C SER A 912 -21.87 -1.00 15.36
N ILE A 913 -20.98 -1.96 15.58
CA ILE A 913 -20.06 -2.03 16.71
C ILE A 913 -18.68 -1.70 16.17
N ASN A 914 -18.33 -0.41 16.12
CA ASN A 914 -17.00 0.01 15.68
C ASN A 914 -15.92 -0.67 16.55
N ARG A 915 -14.94 -1.32 15.93
CA ARG A 915 -13.83 -1.97 16.64
C ARG A 915 -12.50 -1.22 16.51
N ILE A 916 -12.41 -0.17 15.71
CA ILE A 916 -11.14 0.50 15.43
C ILE A 916 -10.86 1.57 16.51
N LEU A 917 -9.73 1.43 17.18
CA LEU A 917 -9.18 2.33 18.18
C LEU A 917 -7.91 3.00 17.61
N LEU A 918 -7.61 4.22 18.04
CA LEU A 918 -6.23 4.73 17.94
C LEU A 918 -5.45 4.24 19.16
N ASP A 919 -4.32 3.59 18.92
CA ASP A 919 -3.40 3.16 19.98
C ASP A 919 -2.62 4.36 20.56
N ARG A 920 -1.74 4.09 21.55
CA ARG A 920 -0.92 5.12 22.21
C ARG A 920 0.10 5.80 21.28
N HIS A 921 0.27 5.30 20.06
CA HIS A 921 1.17 5.80 19.02
C HIS A 921 0.39 6.40 17.82
N GLY A 922 -0.95 6.50 17.92
CA GLY A 922 -1.81 7.03 16.86
C GLY A 922 -2.08 6.06 15.70
N LYS A 923 -1.81 4.76 15.87
CA LYS A 923 -2.07 3.74 14.84
C LYS A 923 -3.43 3.05 15.06
N PRO A 924 -4.14 2.65 13.99
CA PRO A 924 -5.39 1.91 14.11
C PRO A 924 -5.14 0.49 14.66
N ALA A 925 -5.76 0.18 15.79
CA ALA A 925 -5.77 -1.13 16.44
C ALA A 925 -7.21 -1.63 16.61
N LYS A 926 -7.43 -2.95 16.58
CA LYS A 926 -8.76 -3.55 16.78
C LYS A 926 -9.02 -3.81 18.26
N SER A 927 -10.20 -3.44 18.74
CA SER A 927 -10.64 -3.74 20.11
C SER A 927 -11.18 -5.17 20.24
N GLU A 928 -10.50 -5.96 21.06
CA GLU A 928 -10.86 -7.33 21.40
C GLU A 928 -11.77 -7.44 22.62
N HIS A 929 -12.11 -6.32 23.29
CA HIS A 929 -12.98 -6.30 24.45
C HIS A 929 -14.37 -6.87 24.14
N SER A 930 -14.90 -7.71 25.03
CA SER A 930 -16.23 -8.30 24.87
C SER A 930 -17.34 -7.26 24.96
N ILE A 931 -18.41 -7.51 24.21
CA ILE A 931 -19.68 -6.78 24.33
C ILE A 931 -20.79 -7.80 24.45
N LYS A 932 -21.46 -7.83 25.60
CA LYS A 932 -22.64 -8.66 25.81
C LYS A 932 -23.81 -8.11 25.00
N ILE A 933 -24.24 -8.87 24.01
CA ILE A 933 -25.44 -8.63 23.20
C ILE A 933 -26.63 -9.27 23.93
N GLU A 934 -27.81 -8.66 23.86
CA GLU A 934 -29.03 -9.23 24.44
C GLU A 934 -29.92 -9.82 23.33
N GLU A 935 -30.60 -10.92 23.61
CA GLU A 935 -31.57 -11.51 22.65
C GLU A 935 -32.75 -10.55 22.39
N TYR A 936 -33.11 -9.76 23.39
CA TYR A 936 -34.15 -8.75 23.32
C TYR A 936 -33.64 -7.37 23.74
N LEU A 937 -33.87 -6.37 22.89
CA LEU A 937 -33.50 -4.98 23.10
C LEU A 937 -34.76 -4.13 23.31
N TYR A 938 -34.77 -3.34 24.37
CA TYR A 938 -35.91 -2.50 24.77
C TYR A 938 -35.58 -1.03 24.52
N MET A 939 -36.11 -0.47 23.44
CA MET A 939 -35.72 0.84 22.94
C MET A 939 -36.58 2.00 23.49
N ASP A 940 -37.64 1.69 24.24
CA ASP A 940 -38.51 2.64 24.95
C ASP A 940 -37.69 3.64 25.78
N ARG A 941 -36.62 3.18 26.41
CA ARG A 941 -35.72 3.99 27.25
C ARG A 941 -35.04 5.16 26.53
N TYR A 942 -35.11 5.23 25.19
CA TYR A 942 -34.53 6.31 24.37
C TYR A 942 -35.57 7.14 23.59
N SER A 943 -36.88 6.90 23.77
CA SER A 943 -37.94 7.63 23.05
C SER A 943 -38.16 9.06 23.55
N GLU A 944 -38.79 9.89 22.73
CA GLU A 944 -39.28 11.22 23.11
C GLU A 944 -40.47 11.16 24.09
N ASP A 945 -40.17 11.02 25.38
CA ASP A 945 -41.11 11.13 26.49
C ASP A 945 -40.42 11.86 27.67
N GLU A 946 -41.05 12.89 28.22
CA GLU A 946 -40.49 13.72 29.31
C GLU A 946 -40.21 12.91 30.60
N ALA A 947 -41.05 11.93 30.93
CA ALA A 947 -40.86 11.08 32.10
C ALA A 947 -39.70 10.10 31.89
N ILE A 948 -39.51 9.62 30.65
CA ILE A 948 -38.35 8.79 30.29
C ILE A 948 -37.07 9.63 30.32
N LEU A 949 -37.08 10.85 29.78
CA LEU A 949 -35.95 11.78 29.85
C LEU A 949 -35.58 12.15 31.30
N ALA A 950 -36.58 12.32 32.19
CA ALA A 950 -36.33 12.53 33.61
C ALA A 950 -35.62 11.33 34.27
N ARG A 951 -36.04 10.09 33.94
CA ARG A 951 -35.38 8.87 34.41
C ARG A 951 -33.95 8.72 33.86
N ARG A 952 -33.72 9.07 32.58
CA ARG A 952 -32.37 9.12 31.98
C ARG A 952 -31.46 10.11 32.71
N LYS A 953 -31.93 11.34 32.95
CA LYS A 953 -31.20 12.37 33.72
C LYS A 953 -30.76 11.87 35.10
N GLN A 954 -31.61 11.11 35.79
CA GLN A 954 -31.26 10.47 37.07
C GLN A 954 -30.13 9.44 36.92
N CYS A 955 -30.15 8.59 35.88
CA CYS A 955 -29.03 7.69 35.58
C CYS A 955 -27.73 8.43 35.22
N TRP A 956 -27.80 9.61 34.59
CA TRP A 956 -26.61 10.41 34.28
C TRP A 956 -25.89 10.87 35.57
N GLU A 957 -26.66 11.28 36.59
CA GLU A 957 -26.13 11.64 37.90
C GLU A 957 -25.57 10.43 38.66
N TRP A 958 -26.27 9.30 38.65
CA TRP A 958 -25.75 8.05 39.24
C TRP A 958 -24.43 7.59 38.58
N ARG A 959 -24.33 7.67 37.24
CA ARG A 959 -23.07 7.37 36.53
C ARG A 959 -21.97 8.39 36.79
N ARG A 960 -22.31 9.67 36.97
CA ARG A 960 -21.35 10.70 37.41
C ARG A 960 -20.79 10.34 38.80
N ARG A 961 -21.64 9.89 39.73
CA ARG A 961 -21.24 9.44 41.06
C ARG A 961 -20.38 8.17 41.01
N LEU A 962 -20.75 7.17 40.22
CA LEU A 962 -19.97 5.94 40.00
C LEU A 962 -18.54 6.24 39.53
N ARG A 963 -18.37 7.11 38.52
CA ARG A 963 -17.03 7.52 38.06
C ARG A 963 -16.21 8.20 39.15
N GLY A 964 -16.84 9.02 40.00
CA GLY A 964 -16.18 9.64 41.16
C GLY A 964 -15.72 8.61 42.20
N LEU A 965 -16.57 7.62 42.50
CA LEU A 965 -16.27 6.52 43.42
C LEU A 965 -15.15 5.60 42.89
N GLN A 966 -15.13 5.32 41.59
CA GLN A 966 -14.07 4.55 40.94
C GLN A 966 -12.73 5.29 40.97
N ALA A 967 -12.71 6.61 40.73
CA ALA A 967 -11.51 7.43 40.85
C ALA A 967 -10.98 7.47 42.31
N GLU A 968 -11.87 7.57 43.29
CA GLU A 968 -11.49 7.53 44.72
C GLU A 968 -10.92 6.16 45.13
N LYS A 969 -11.55 5.06 44.69
CA LYS A 969 -11.05 3.69 44.88
C LYS A 969 -9.66 3.52 44.27
N ASP A 970 -9.44 4.03 43.06
CA ASP A 970 -8.16 3.97 42.38
C ASP A 970 -7.05 4.71 43.14
N ILE A 971 -7.35 5.89 43.71
CA ILE A 971 -6.40 6.67 44.52
C ILE A 971 -5.97 5.89 45.77
N ILE A 972 -6.90 5.15 46.41
CA ILE A 972 -6.60 4.36 47.61
C ILE A 972 -5.86 3.06 47.25
N GLN A 973 -6.21 2.40 46.14
CA GLN A 973 -5.68 1.06 45.83
C GLN A 973 -4.40 1.05 44.99
N LYS A 974 -4.22 1.95 44.01
CA LYS A 974 -3.14 1.83 43.02
C LYS A 974 -1.81 2.38 43.54
N THR A 975 -0.83 1.50 43.77
CA THR A 975 0.55 1.89 44.09
C THR A 975 1.53 1.55 42.97
N LYS A 976 2.74 2.11 43.04
CA LYS A 976 3.83 1.84 42.06
C LYS A 976 4.48 0.45 42.22
N ILE A 977 4.19 -0.27 43.29
CA ILE A 977 4.84 -1.55 43.64
C ILE A 977 3.94 -2.78 43.45
N ASN A 978 2.76 -2.59 42.83
CA ASN A 978 1.78 -3.65 42.56
C ASN A 978 1.26 -4.39 43.81
N ILE A 979 1.23 -3.67 44.94
CA ILE A 979 0.58 -4.05 46.20
C ILE A 979 -0.48 -2.98 46.47
N ASP A 980 -1.64 -3.31 47.04
CA ASP A 980 -2.66 -2.28 47.33
C ASP A 980 -2.16 -1.26 48.38
N GLY A 981 -2.69 -0.05 48.34
CA GLY A 981 -2.30 1.03 49.27
C GLY A 981 -2.36 0.62 50.74
N PRO A 982 -3.51 0.14 51.26
CA PRO A 982 -3.62 -0.37 52.62
C PRO A 982 -2.60 -1.45 52.99
N SER A 983 -2.40 -2.47 52.16
CA SER A 983 -1.39 -3.51 52.43
C SER A 983 0.05 -2.99 52.35
N THR A 984 0.30 -1.93 51.57
CA THR A 984 1.59 -1.23 51.53
C THR A 984 1.83 -0.46 52.84
N LEU A 985 0.81 0.21 53.38
CA LEU A 985 0.89 0.92 54.65
C LEU A 985 1.11 -0.05 55.83
N ASP A 986 0.40 -1.19 55.84
CA ASP A 986 0.62 -2.26 56.82
C ASP A 986 2.06 -2.78 56.76
N GLY A 987 2.57 -3.14 55.57
CA GLY A 987 3.94 -3.65 55.43
C GLY A 987 5.02 -2.64 55.84
N ILE A 988 4.81 -1.34 55.59
CA ILE A 988 5.70 -0.28 56.09
C ILE A 988 5.61 -0.14 57.61
N SER A 989 4.41 -0.21 58.19
CA SER A 989 4.23 -0.16 59.64
C SER A 989 4.87 -1.35 60.35
N ASP A 990 4.71 -2.56 59.82
CA ASP A 990 5.30 -3.78 60.37
C ASP A 990 6.82 -3.70 60.31
N TRP A 991 7.39 -3.25 59.19
CA TRP A 991 8.83 -2.99 59.08
C TRP A 991 9.33 -1.93 60.07
N LEU A 992 8.65 -0.78 60.17
CA LEU A 992 8.99 0.28 61.14
C LEU A 992 8.93 -0.23 62.58
N SER A 993 8.04 -1.18 62.88
CA SER A 993 7.93 -1.80 64.20
C SER A 993 9.11 -2.72 64.55
N THR A 994 9.92 -3.14 63.57
CA THR A 994 11.16 -3.93 63.79
C THR A 994 12.42 -3.06 63.97
N ILE A 995 12.36 -1.75 63.69
CA ILE A 995 13.52 -0.86 63.82
C ILE A 995 14.10 -0.83 65.24
N PRO A 996 13.33 -0.87 66.34
CA PRO A 996 13.89 -0.95 67.69
C PRO A 996 14.82 -2.16 67.89
N ASP A 997 14.47 -3.32 67.34
CA ASP A 997 15.30 -4.54 67.42
C ASP A 997 16.59 -4.38 66.58
N VAL A 998 16.51 -3.68 65.45
CA VAL A 998 17.66 -3.36 64.60
C VAL A 998 18.60 -2.36 65.28
N ASP A 999 18.06 -1.36 65.97
CA ASP A 999 18.85 -0.36 66.70
C ASP A 999 19.62 -0.98 67.89
N GLU A 1000 19.08 -2.00 68.57
CA GLU A 1000 19.84 -2.77 69.55
C GLU A 1000 21.06 -3.47 68.93
N ILE A 1001 20.90 -4.06 67.74
CA ILE A 1001 21.99 -4.73 67.00
C ILE A 1001 23.02 -3.70 66.49
N LEU A 1002 22.59 -2.55 65.94
CA LEU A 1002 23.48 -1.49 65.46
C LEU A 1002 24.35 -0.92 66.58
N LYS A 1003 23.77 -0.76 67.77
CA LYS A 1003 24.45 -0.28 68.97
C LYS A 1003 25.57 -1.21 69.43
N ASP A 1004 25.40 -2.53 69.32
CA ASP A 1004 26.44 -3.52 69.64
C ASP A 1004 27.64 -3.47 68.65
N VAL A 1005 27.42 -2.99 67.42
CA VAL A 1005 28.45 -2.78 66.40
C VAL A 1005 29.04 -1.36 66.44
N GLY A 1006 28.51 -0.48 67.30
CA GLY A 1006 28.96 0.91 67.44
C GLY A 1006 28.47 1.85 66.34
N VAL A 1007 27.31 1.56 65.74
CA VAL A 1007 26.64 2.39 64.73
C VAL A 1007 25.49 3.17 65.40
N ASP A 1008 25.28 4.42 64.98
CA ASP A 1008 24.19 5.26 65.50
C ASP A 1008 22.80 4.72 65.09
N PRO A 1009 21.78 4.83 65.96
CA PRO A 1009 20.43 4.32 65.71
C PRO A 1009 19.65 5.10 64.65
N VAL A 1010 18.66 4.46 64.04
CA VAL A 1010 17.81 5.02 62.99
C VAL A 1010 16.72 5.92 63.59
N ASN A 1011 16.78 7.22 63.29
CA ASN A 1011 15.81 8.18 63.80
C ASN A 1011 14.43 8.03 63.10
N VAL A 1012 13.50 7.33 63.75
CA VAL A 1012 12.10 7.18 63.34
C VAL A 1012 11.20 8.07 64.23
N PRO A 1013 10.29 8.88 63.67
CA PRO A 1013 9.35 9.67 64.45
C PRO A 1013 8.43 8.80 65.34
N GLU A 1014 8.29 9.18 66.60
CA GLU A 1014 7.45 8.49 67.58
C GLU A 1014 5.98 8.45 67.10
N GLY A 1015 5.36 7.26 67.18
CA GLY A 1015 3.98 7.03 66.75
C GLY A 1015 3.77 6.90 65.23
N LEU A 1016 4.81 6.97 64.38
CA LEU A 1016 4.65 6.85 62.93
C LEU A 1016 3.98 5.53 62.52
N ALA A 1017 4.45 4.39 63.03
CA ALA A 1017 3.88 3.07 62.73
C ALA A 1017 2.37 2.99 63.10
N SER A 1018 2.00 3.40 64.32
CA SER A 1018 0.60 3.43 64.76
C SER A 1018 -0.28 4.36 63.93
N ASN A 1019 0.26 5.49 63.46
CA ASN A 1019 -0.48 6.42 62.60
C ASN A 1019 -0.72 5.79 61.21
N LEU A 1020 0.24 5.04 60.66
CA LEU A 1020 0.06 4.31 59.41
C LEU A 1020 -0.97 3.18 59.54
N GLN A 1021 -0.98 2.44 60.65
CA GLN A 1021 -2.02 1.43 60.92
C GLN A 1021 -3.43 2.04 61.04
N GLN A 1022 -3.55 3.22 61.67
CA GLN A 1022 -4.83 3.94 61.73
C GLN A 1022 -5.31 4.38 60.34
N GLU A 1023 -4.38 4.84 59.50
CA GLU A 1023 -4.69 5.20 58.10
C GLU A 1023 -5.10 3.96 57.28
N THR A 1024 -4.44 2.80 57.43
CA THR A 1024 -4.89 1.53 56.83
C THR A 1024 -6.35 1.22 57.20
N ILE A 1025 -6.71 1.33 58.48
CA ILE A 1025 -8.07 1.04 58.95
C ILE A 1025 -9.07 2.00 58.31
N PHE A 1026 -8.77 3.29 58.23
CA PHE A 1026 -9.63 4.29 57.58
C PHE A 1026 -9.81 3.99 56.09
N GLN A 1027 -8.72 3.69 55.37
CA GLN A 1027 -8.76 3.37 53.94
C GLN A 1027 -9.53 2.07 53.65
N ARG A 1028 -9.36 1.01 54.47
CA ARG A 1028 -10.14 -0.24 54.33
C ARG A 1028 -11.62 -0.04 54.60
N ALA A 1029 -11.98 0.78 55.59
CA ALA A 1029 -13.37 1.16 55.82
C ALA A 1029 -13.94 1.92 54.61
N ARG A 1030 -13.22 2.93 54.10
CA ARG A 1030 -13.67 3.71 52.95
C ARG A 1030 -13.83 2.88 51.67
N LEU A 1031 -12.93 1.92 51.41
CA LEU A 1031 -13.08 0.97 50.30
C LEU A 1031 -14.32 0.08 50.43
N THR A 1032 -14.69 -0.28 51.66
CA THR A 1032 -15.91 -1.06 51.94
C THR A 1032 -17.17 -0.23 51.66
N ASP A 1033 -17.18 1.04 52.08
CA ASP A 1033 -18.27 1.98 51.78
C ASP A 1033 -18.41 2.23 50.27
N ILE A 1034 -17.30 2.46 49.56
CA ILE A 1034 -17.28 2.63 48.11
C ILE A 1034 -17.83 1.37 47.41
N ALA A 1035 -17.40 0.17 47.82
CA ALA A 1035 -17.89 -1.09 47.25
C ALA A 1035 -19.37 -1.39 47.58
N LYS A 1036 -19.93 -0.75 48.61
CA LYS A 1036 -21.37 -0.77 48.88
C LYS A 1036 -22.11 0.21 47.98
N GLU A 1037 -21.70 1.48 47.95
CA GLU A 1037 -22.35 2.55 47.19
C GLU A 1037 -22.31 2.28 45.67
N VAL A 1038 -21.22 1.71 45.15
CA VAL A 1038 -21.12 1.28 43.75
C VAL A 1038 -22.20 0.24 43.40
N ARG A 1039 -22.37 -0.81 44.22
CA ARG A 1039 -23.38 -1.84 43.99
C ARG A 1039 -24.80 -1.29 44.07
N GLU A 1040 -25.08 -0.39 45.02
CA GLU A 1040 -26.40 0.25 45.14
C GLU A 1040 -26.73 1.09 43.89
N LEU A 1041 -25.76 1.87 43.37
CA LEU A 1041 -25.93 2.67 42.16
C LEU A 1041 -26.03 1.83 40.87
N GLU A 1042 -25.29 0.73 40.77
CA GLU A 1042 -25.39 -0.22 39.65
C GLU A 1042 -26.77 -0.89 39.62
N ASP A 1043 -27.27 -1.33 40.78
CA ASP A 1043 -28.62 -1.90 40.96
C ASP A 1043 -29.72 -0.89 40.59
N ASP A 1044 -29.59 0.36 41.02
CA ASP A 1044 -30.55 1.44 40.71
C ASP A 1044 -30.59 1.75 39.21
N ILE A 1045 -29.43 1.84 38.55
CA ILE A 1045 -29.33 2.04 37.09
C ILE A 1045 -29.99 0.88 36.33
N ALA A 1046 -29.79 -0.37 36.78
CA ALA A 1046 -30.39 -1.54 36.15
C ALA A 1046 -31.93 -1.56 36.29
N LYS A 1047 -32.44 -1.19 37.47
CA LYS A 1047 -33.88 -1.20 37.78
C LYS A 1047 -34.65 -0.03 37.18
N GLN A 1048 -33.99 1.10 36.90
CA GLN A 1048 -34.66 2.35 36.46
C GLN A 1048 -35.57 2.19 35.23
N PHE A 1049 -35.20 1.30 34.32
CA PHE A 1049 -35.91 0.99 33.08
C PHE A 1049 -36.49 -0.44 33.07
N SER A 1050 -36.69 -1.03 34.25
CA SER A 1050 -37.41 -2.28 34.42
C SER A 1050 -38.90 -1.99 34.61
N GLY A 1051 -39.77 -2.63 33.83
CA GLY A 1051 -41.22 -2.57 33.99
C GLY A 1051 -41.98 -2.62 32.66
N PRO A 1052 -43.28 -2.98 32.66
CA PRO A 1052 -44.07 -3.14 31.44
C PRO A 1052 -44.19 -1.84 30.62
N GLU A 1053 -43.95 -0.67 31.22
CA GLU A 1053 -43.96 0.59 30.48
C GLU A 1053 -42.78 0.72 29.48
N PHE A 1054 -41.72 -0.09 29.64
CA PHE A 1054 -40.52 -0.15 28.80
C PHE A 1054 -40.46 -1.39 27.87
N GLU A 1055 -41.58 -2.08 27.67
CA GLU A 1055 -41.66 -3.29 26.83
C GLU A 1055 -42.39 -3.07 25.49
N LYS A 1056 -42.73 -1.82 25.12
CA LYS A 1056 -43.56 -1.54 23.93
C LYS A 1056 -42.73 -1.50 22.65
N LEU A 1057 -41.53 -0.93 22.71
CA LEU A 1057 -40.54 -0.93 21.63
C LEU A 1057 -39.53 -2.05 21.87
N LYS A 1058 -40.07 -3.27 21.98
CA LYS A 1058 -39.31 -4.51 22.08
C LYS A 1058 -38.82 -4.94 20.71
N TYR A 1059 -37.53 -5.22 20.63
CA TYR A 1059 -36.81 -5.69 19.46
C TYR A 1059 -36.20 -7.06 19.74
N ARG A 1060 -36.25 -7.98 18.77
CA ARG A 1060 -35.63 -9.29 18.83
C ARG A 1060 -34.37 -9.32 17.96
N LEU A 1061 -33.29 -9.89 18.49
CA LEU A 1061 -32.05 -10.10 17.75
C LEU A 1061 -32.29 -11.05 16.56
N HIS A 1062 -31.90 -10.61 15.37
CA HIS A 1062 -32.14 -11.31 14.10
C HIS A 1062 -30.85 -11.80 13.45
N ALA A 1063 -29.84 -10.94 13.35
CA ALA A 1063 -28.55 -11.31 12.76
C ALA A 1063 -27.37 -10.69 13.52
N VAL A 1064 -26.25 -11.40 13.62
CA VAL A 1064 -25.00 -10.89 14.19
C VAL A 1064 -23.82 -11.25 13.29
N PHE A 1065 -23.09 -10.24 12.86
CA PHE A 1065 -21.89 -10.37 12.05
C PHE A 1065 -20.66 -10.47 12.96
N PHE A 1066 -19.84 -11.48 12.70
CA PHE A 1066 -18.61 -11.73 13.43
C PHE A 1066 -17.40 -11.56 12.51
N HIS A 1067 -16.30 -11.05 13.09
CA HIS A 1067 -15.03 -10.87 12.40
C HIS A 1067 -13.87 -11.42 13.23
N ARG A 1068 -13.11 -12.36 12.66
CA ARG A 1068 -11.83 -12.85 13.21
C ARG A 1068 -10.68 -12.45 12.31
N GLY A 1069 -9.77 -11.63 12.82
CA GLY A 1069 -8.70 -11.00 12.05
C GLY A 1069 -8.22 -9.70 12.68
N SER A 1070 -7.15 -9.15 12.11
CA SER A 1070 -6.57 -7.85 12.50
C SER A 1070 -7.35 -6.70 11.85
N THR A 1071 -6.79 -5.48 11.82
CA THR A 1071 -7.39 -4.36 11.09
C THR A 1071 -7.40 -4.63 9.58
N GLY A 1072 -6.26 -4.95 8.97
CA GLY A 1072 -6.15 -5.07 7.51
C GLY A 1072 -6.56 -6.41 6.87
N HIS A 1073 -6.81 -7.48 7.64
CA HIS A 1073 -7.18 -8.80 7.09
C HIS A 1073 -7.97 -9.63 8.12
N GLY A 1074 -9.01 -10.33 7.66
CA GLY A 1074 -9.72 -11.32 8.46
C GLY A 1074 -10.85 -12.05 7.72
N HIS A 1075 -11.56 -12.88 8.47
CA HIS A 1075 -12.69 -13.67 8.00
C HIS A 1075 -14.00 -13.20 8.63
N TYR A 1076 -15.04 -13.08 7.81
CA TYR A 1076 -16.38 -12.68 8.21
C TYR A 1076 -17.37 -13.82 8.03
N TRP A 1077 -18.31 -13.92 8.97
CA TRP A 1077 -19.47 -14.80 8.88
C TRP A 1077 -20.64 -14.16 9.63
N THR A 1078 -21.85 -14.69 9.45
CA THR A 1078 -23.04 -14.19 10.14
C THR A 1078 -23.88 -15.30 10.76
N TYR A 1079 -24.37 -15.07 11.97
CA TYR A 1079 -25.41 -15.88 12.58
C TYR A 1079 -26.75 -15.22 12.31
N ILE A 1080 -27.73 -15.98 11.80
CA ILE A 1080 -29.08 -15.46 11.55
C ILE A 1080 -30.11 -16.37 12.20
N TYR A 1081 -31.04 -15.77 12.94
CA TYR A 1081 -32.14 -16.44 13.61
C TYR A 1081 -33.34 -16.58 12.69
N ASP A 1082 -33.82 -17.81 12.52
CA ASP A 1082 -35.04 -18.14 11.78
C ASP A 1082 -36.25 -18.07 12.70
N ILE A 1083 -36.98 -16.97 12.61
CA ILE A 1083 -38.17 -16.68 13.40
C ILE A 1083 -39.30 -17.69 13.14
N HIS A 1084 -39.37 -18.26 11.92
CA HIS A 1084 -40.44 -19.19 11.53
C HIS A 1084 -40.16 -20.61 12.02
N HIS A 1085 -38.88 -20.98 12.14
CA HIS A 1085 -38.46 -22.32 12.59
C HIS A 1085 -37.92 -22.34 14.03
N ASN A 1086 -37.77 -21.18 14.67
CA ASN A 1086 -37.20 -21.00 16.02
C ASN A 1086 -35.78 -21.59 16.19
N ILE A 1087 -34.93 -21.46 15.18
CA ILE A 1087 -33.52 -21.93 15.24
C ILE A 1087 -32.55 -20.84 14.81
N TRP A 1088 -31.33 -20.87 15.33
CA TRP A 1088 -30.22 -20.09 14.78
C TRP A 1088 -29.50 -20.90 13.69
N ARG A 1089 -29.01 -20.22 12.66
CA ARG A 1089 -28.10 -20.82 11.67
C ARG A 1089 -26.82 -19.99 11.55
N LEU A 1090 -25.69 -20.69 11.44
CA LEU A 1090 -24.38 -20.14 11.10
C LEU A 1090 -24.25 -20.13 9.57
N TYR A 1091 -24.07 -18.96 8.98
CA TYR A 1091 -23.78 -18.78 7.55
C TYR A 1091 -22.30 -18.43 7.39
N ASN A 1092 -21.51 -19.40 6.93
CA ASN A 1092 -20.07 -19.31 6.80
C ASN A 1092 -19.65 -19.67 5.36
N ASP A 1093 -19.73 -18.67 4.47
CA ASP A 1093 -19.59 -18.82 3.02
C ASP A 1093 -20.48 -19.96 2.48
N GLU A 1094 -19.88 -21.02 1.92
CA GLU A 1094 -20.57 -22.14 1.27
C GLU A 1094 -21.26 -23.11 2.26
N ILE A 1095 -21.00 -22.97 3.56
CA ILE A 1095 -21.54 -23.83 4.61
C ILE A 1095 -22.62 -23.07 5.39
N VAL A 1096 -23.81 -23.67 5.51
CA VAL A 1096 -24.86 -23.20 6.42
C VAL A 1096 -25.28 -24.32 7.36
N GLU A 1097 -25.09 -24.11 8.66
CA GLU A 1097 -25.31 -25.13 9.71
C GLU A 1097 -26.30 -24.61 10.76
N GLU A 1098 -26.99 -25.53 11.44
CA GLU A 1098 -27.77 -25.18 12.64
C GLU A 1098 -26.82 -24.81 13.79
N PHE A 1099 -27.18 -23.79 14.56
CA PHE A 1099 -26.37 -23.31 15.67
C PHE A 1099 -27.19 -23.29 16.96
N THR A 1100 -26.74 -24.03 17.98
CA THR A 1100 -27.50 -24.18 19.25
C THR A 1100 -26.89 -23.41 20.41
N LYS A 1101 -25.62 -23.01 20.33
CA LYS A 1101 -24.86 -22.43 21.44
C LYS A 1101 -25.00 -20.91 21.53
N ILE A 1102 -26.24 -20.43 21.72
CA ILE A 1102 -26.61 -18.99 21.68
C ILE A 1102 -25.69 -18.11 22.56
N ASN A 1103 -25.18 -18.60 23.68
CA ASN A 1103 -24.25 -17.86 24.54
C ASN A 1103 -22.93 -17.45 23.85
N GLU A 1104 -22.46 -18.16 22.83
CA GLU A 1104 -21.28 -17.77 22.04
C GLU A 1104 -21.56 -16.56 21.12
N ILE A 1105 -22.84 -16.31 20.79
CA ILE A 1105 -23.28 -15.09 20.08
C ILE A 1105 -23.48 -13.94 21.08
N LEU A 1106 -24.16 -14.21 22.19
CA LEU A 1106 -24.56 -13.18 23.16
C LEU A 1106 -23.41 -12.71 24.06
N ASN A 1107 -22.45 -13.58 24.37
CA ASN A 1107 -21.33 -13.28 25.27
C ASN A 1107 -20.01 -13.87 24.73
N ALA A 1108 -19.56 -13.35 23.59
CA ALA A 1108 -18.27 -13.68 23.01
C ALA A 1108 -17.13 -13.06 23.85
N GLU A 1109 -16.48 -13.90 24.67
CA GLU A 1109 -15.41 -13.52 25.59
C GLU A 1109 -14.00 -13.87 25.07
N GLY A 1110 -13.87 -14.80 24.12
CA GLY A 1110 -12.58 -15.31 23.64
C GLY A 1110 -12.30 -14.99 22.17
N TRP A 1111 -11.05 -14.62 21.85
CA TRP A 1111 -10.58 -14.38 20.46
C TRP A 1111 -10.94 -15.49 19.47
N HIS A 1112 -10.96 -16.75 19.92
CA HIS A 1112 -11.33 -17.91 19.10
C HIS A 1112 -12.77 -17.84 18.55
N GLN A 1113 -13.70 -17.20 19.27
CA GLN A 1113 -15.09 -16.99 18.88
C GLN A 1113 -15.26 -15.86 17.86
N GLY A 1114 -14.22 -15.04 17.64
CA GLY A 1114 -14.31 -13.80 16.86
C GLY A 1114 -14.99 -12.66 17.64
N THR A 1115 -14.93 -11.45 17.10
CA THR A 1115 -15.57 -10.27 17.71
C THR A 1115 -16.82 -9.87 16.92
N PRO A 1116 -17.99 -9.64 17.56
CA PRO A 1116 -19.14 -9.10 16.86
C PRO A 1116 -18.88 -7.64 16.42
N THR A 1117 -19.19 -7.35 15.15
CA THR A 1117 -19.00 -6.04 14.49
C THR A 1117 -20.31 -5.38 14.08
N TYR A 1118 -21.39 -6.14 13.94
CA TYR A 1118 -22.71 -5.62 13.56
C TYR A 1118 -23.81 -6.48 14.15
N ALA A 1119 -24.86 -5.85 14.68
CA ALA A 1119 -26.04 -6.52 15.22
C ALA A 1119 -27.30 -5.94 14.58
N VAL A 1120 -28.17 -6.82 14.09
CA VAL A 1120 -29.46 -6.48 13.49
C VAL A 1120 -30.56 -6.99 14.40
N TYR A 1121 -31.49 -6.12 14.72
CA TYR A 1121 -32.69 -6.44 15.48
C TYR A 1121 -33.94 -6.11 14.66
N VAL A 1122 -35.02 -6.87 14.84
CA VAL A 1122 -36.32 -6.62 14.21
C VAL A 1122 -37.38 -6.42 15.29
N ARG A 1123 -38.31 -5.47 15.07
CA ARG A 1123 -39.36 -5.14 16.04
C ARG A 1123 -40.26 -6.35 16.30
N ASP A 1124 -40.38 -6.74 17.57
CA ASP A 1124 -40.88 -8.07 17.97
C ASP A 1124 -42.38 -8.28 17.65
N ASP A 1125 -43.15 -7.19 17.55
CA ASP A 1125 -44.57 -7.16 17.22
C ASP A 1125 -44.89 -7.46 15.75
N THR A 1126 -43.92 -7.26 14.86
CA THR A 1126 -44.09 -7.25 13.40
C THR A 1126 -43.02 -8.04 12.65
N LYS A 1127 -42.10 -8.70 13.38
CA LYS A 1127 -40.95 -9.46 12.88
C LYS A 1127 -41.22 -10.38 11.69
N GLU A 1128 -42.31 -11.15 11.72
CA GLU A 1128 -42.71 -12.08 10.64
C GLU A 1128 -43.07 -11.38 9.31
N GLN A 1129 -43.37 -10.08 9.34
CA GLN A 1129 -43.65 -9.27 8.14
C GLN A 1129 -42.36 -8.82 7.46
N TYR A 1130 -41.28 -8.65 8.22
CA TYR A 1130 -40.03 -8.04 7.76
C TYR A 1130 -38.92 -9.06 7.45
N VAL A 1131 -38.92 -10.24 8.08
CA VAL A 1131 -37.87 -11.25 7.85
C VAL A 1131 -38.41 -12.67 7.65
N GLU A 1132 -37.81 -13.36 6.69
CA GLU A 1132 -38.11 -14.75 6.29
C GLU A 1132 -36.79 -15.40 5.81
N PRO A 1133 -35.93 -15.91 6.71
CA PRO A 1133 -34.60 -16.41 6.35
C PRO A 1133 -34.57 -17.60 5.40
N LEU A 1134 -35.49 -18.56 5.57
CA LEU A 1134 -35.63 -19.69 4.65
C LEU A 1134 -36.60 -19.35 3.53
N ARG A 1135 -36.11 -19.33 2.29
CA ARG A 1135 -36.94 -19.25 1.08
C ARG A 1135 -36.35 -20.12 -0.03
N ARG A 1136 -37.03 -21.23 -0.34
CA ARG A 1136 -36.64 -22.22 -1.35
C ARG A 1136 -37.86 -22.61 -2.18
N ASP A 1137 -37.64 -22.85 -3.47
CA ASP A 1137 -38.63 -23.25 -4.46
C ASP A 1137 -37.86 -23.97 -5.58
N VAL A 1138 -37.45 -25.21 -5.29
CA VAL A 1138 -36.52 -25.97 -6.12
C VAL A 1138 -37.28 -26.57 -7.30
N GLU A 1139 -36.87 -26.25 -8.53
CA GLU A 1139 -37.57 -26.72 -9.73
C GLU A 1139 -37.60 -28.26 -9.81
N GLU A 1140 -38.80 -28.86 -9.90
CA GLU A 1140 -39.00 -30.31 -10.05
C GLU A 1140 -38.46 -30.82 -11.40
N LEU A 1141 -38.04 -32.10 -11.45
CA LEU A 1141 -37.71 -32.76 -12.72
C LEU A 1141 -38.99 -33.09 -13.50
N VAL A 1142 -39.21 -32.39 -14.61
CA VAL A 1142 -40.07 -32.91 -15.68
C VAL A 1142 -39.25 -33.92 -16.48
N ASP A 1143 -39.48 -35.21 -16.22
CA ASP A 1143 -38.94 -36.30 -17.06
C ASP A 1143 -39.61 -36.24 -18.45
N GLU A 1144 -39.01 -35.50 -19.39
CA GLU A 1144 -39.39 -35.61 -20.81
C GLU A 1144 -38.88 -36.95 -21.39
N PRO A 1145 -39.76 -37.81 -21.93
CA PRO A 1145 -39.36 -39.11 -22.44
C PRO A 1145 -38.58 -38.96 -23.76
N MET A 1146 -37.39 -39.57 -23.82
CA MET A 1146 -36.64 -39.69 -25.08
C MET A 1146 -37.49 -40.40 -26.15
N PRO A 1147 -37.55 -39.89 -27.40
CA PRO A 1147 -38.21 -40.59 -28.49
C PRO A 1147 -37.40 -41.80 -28.97
N ASP A 1148 -38.07 -42.94 -29.05
CA ASP A 1148 -37.52 -44.25 -29.44
C ASP A 1148 -36.91 -44.31 -30.85
N ALA A 1149 -35.88 -45.16 -30.98
CA ALA A 1149 -35.47 -45.74 -32.26
C ALA A 1149 -35.09 -47.23 -32.09
N ALA A 1150 -36.08 -48.09 -31.85
CA ALA A 1150 -35.90 -49.53 -31.67
C ALA A 1150 -36.25 -50.35 -32.93
N ALA A 1151 -35.27 -51.08 -33.48
CA ALA A 1151 -35.39 -52.33 -34.27
C ALA A 1151 -33.97 -52.78 -34.72
N SER A 1152 -33.57 -54.06 -34.73
CA SER A 1152 -34.19 -55.32 -34.29
C SER A 1152 -33.17 -56.48 -34.28
N PHE A 1153 -33.30 -57.42 -33.32
CA PHE A 1153 -33.13 -58.90 -33.38
C PHE A 1153 -32.35 -59.60 -34.55
N SER A 1154 -31.63 -60.74 -34.39
CA SER A 1154 -31.61 -61.80 -33.35
C SER A 1154 -30.39 -62.76 -33.41
N ALA A 1155 -30.11 -63.47 -32.29
CA ALA A 1155 -29.59 -64.86 -32.13
C ALA A 1155 -28.22 -65.27 -32.74
N ALA A 1156 -27.14 -65.56 -31.97
CA ALA A 1156 -26.84 -66.75 -31.12
C ALA A 1156 -26.08 -67.89 -31.88
N PRO A 1157 -25.39 -68.90 -31.25
CA PRO A 1157 -25.10 -69.15 -29.81
C PRO A 1157 -23.64 -69.61 -29.46
N THR A 1158 -23.31 -69.71 -28.16
CA THR A 1158 -22.28 -70.62 -27.53
C THR A 1158 -20.78 -70.46 -27.92
N GLN A 1159 -19.76 -70.84 -27.13
CA GLN A 1159 -19.68 -71.71 -25.93
C GLN A 1159 -18.42 -71.38 -25.05
N THR A 1160 -18.57 -71.52 -23.72
CA THR A 1160 -17.57 -71.97 -22.71
C THR A 1160 -16.08 -71.58 -22.75
N SER A 1161 -15.59 -71.16 -21.56
CA SER A 1161 -14.29 -71.53 -20.93
C SER A 1161 -12.98 -70.99 -21.56
N SER A 1162 -11.90 -70.71 -20.83
CA SER A 1162 -11.66 -70.56 -19.38
C SER A 1162 -10.18 -70.21 -19.16
N VAL A 1163 -9.84 -69.67 -17.97
CA VAL A 1163 -8.47 -69.50 -17.45
C VAL A 1163 -7.63 -68.47 -18.22
N GLY A 1164 -7.14 -67.45 -17.50
CA GLY A 1164 -6.16 -66.50 -18.04
C GLY A 1164 -4.72 -67.00 -17.88
N PHE A 1165 -3.76 -66.20 -18.30
CA PHE A 1165 -2.58 -65.93 -17.46
C PHE A 1165 -1.93 -64.61 -17.87
N GLU A 1166 -1.10 -64.11 -16.96
CA GLU A 1166 -0.31 -62.87 -17.08
C GLU A 1166 0.66 -62.93 -18.27
N GLY A 1167 1.08 -61.75 -18.76
CA GLY A 1167 1.98 -61.65 -19.90
C GLY A 1167 2.37 -60.21 -20.19
N ASP A 1168 3.08 -59.60 -19.23
CA ASP A 1168 3.75 -58.31 -19.39
C ASP A 1168 4.75 -58.34 -20.58
N TRP A 1169 5.19 -57.15 -21.01
CA TRP A 1169 6.57 -56.79 -21.35
C TRP A 1169 6.64 -55.64 -22.38
N LYS A 1170 7.15 -54.51 -21.86
CA LYS A 1170 7.77 -53.36 -22.53
C LYS A 1170 8.68 -53.81 -23.70
N GLN A 1171 8.96 -53.02 -24.74
CA GLN A 1171 9.71 -51.77 -24.63
C GLN A 1171 9.78 -51.00 -25.99
N GLU A 1172 10.12 -49.72 -25.91
CA GLU A 1172 10.55 -48.78 -26.98
C GLU A 1172 11.90 -49.23 -27.64
N PRO A 1173 12.60 -48.51 -28.57
CA PRO A 1173 12.50 -47.06 -28.90
C PRO A 1173 12.81 -46.65 -30.37
N GLU A 1174 13.20 -45.37 -30.52
CA GLU A 1174 13.92 -44.69 -31.62
C GLU A 1174 13.09 -43.92 -32.67
N GLY A 1175 13.26 -42.58 -32.64
CA GLY A 1175 13.12 -41.71 -33.83
C GLY A 1175 14.46 -41.62 -34.60
N PRO A 1176 14.80 -40.51 -35.30
CA PRO A 1176 14.06 -39.25 -35.38
C PRO A 1176 13.99 -38.59 -36.79
N GLN A 1177 13.31 -37.44 -36.85
CA GLN A 1177 13.64 -36.27 -37.68
C GLN A 1177 13.21 -36.23 -39.19
N PRO A 1178 13.20 -35.03 -39.84
CA PRO A 1178 11.95 -34.49 -40.43
C PRO A 1178 12.10 -34.00 -41.90
N VAL A 1179 11.20 -33.14 -42.40
CA VAL A 1179 11.47 -31.85 -43.13
C VAL A 1179 10.27 -31.37 -44.01
N GLU A 1180 10.07 -30.03 -44.04
CA GLU A 1180 9.29 -29.16 -44.98
C GLU A 1180 7.76 -29.38 -45.15
N ILE A 1181 6.87 -28.51 -44.63
CA ILE A 1181 6.62 -27.07 -44.91
C ILE A 1181 6.21 -26.76 -46.36
N ASN A 1182 4.97 -26.29 -46.53
CA ASN A 1182 4.46 -25.19 -47.40
C ASN A 1182 2.95 -25.44 -47.67
N TRP A 1183 2.01 -24.51 -47.47
CA TRP A 1183 2.05 -23.05 -47.22
C TRP A 1183 1.19 -22.67 -46.01
#